data_AF-A0A7W1YMS6-F1
#
_entry.id   AF-A0A7W1YMS6-F1
#
_cell.length_a   1.000
_cell.length_b   1.000
_cell.length_c   1.000
_cell.angle_alpha   90.00
_cell.angle_beta   90.00
_cell.angle_gamma   90.00
#
_symmetry.space_group_name_H-M   'P 1'
#
loop_
_entity.id
_entity.type
_entity.pdbx_description
1 polymer ?
#
loop_
_entity_poly.entity_id
_entity_poly.type
_entity_poly.pdbx_seq_one_letter_code
_entity_poly.pdbx_strand_id
1 'polypeptide(L)'
;MITSTPWHTASFDRFLHEGLPHLLATQLPLTGYRVTTISPATCSLHVVVASADGELTTTYDDIPYPDPDGVFIVEHQQRVVLPLATHQDLVTAEIHCVGEQLLEYLTARLGPAPAQFPWDAALLRLWLPLDEWLRAFFLTHPSVEQLHTTNWLATQTHLRRLRMIAGDQVIEPSYFGRICPIDTPEGSEAGRLLSLAMGATIRDGRLLIVDERPEQILGLAASTIPFLEHSTVARLLMGANLLRDWLPPPDPEPALVRTGNEPDTMDFWCGRNLLTAFTSWGADTFEDAIVLSESCACRLAYPYPVEPGDKLSNRHGAKGVVSRIVPDAEMPYLPDGTPVELIYPQTGLISRLNFGQVREALMGRITHAEHSPAIIPPFHAPSAEELHARCLRAGLRQDGMETLTLGVDGPALARPSTVGWVYWGRTTHTARAALRVTTIGGAGQHQDELAYVELRDASAFENIREHWNTRAAERADTEMLAVRVAAGPVEQSPLPTPQFATLVERLAAAGVRAELTLPDQRLRFRLDPPTDKALTLATPVLHPWLRGWSSTGWSPAYQLTRVGAWPPLTEYHALVASNGRLERLLADAAPTSLRQQALADLDTRIGAYFDALLTLGHLHFDAHVRWSGRAVIAPGTDLRLDQVGLPDELAWTLFGPLVERELDAAAIAARTAEATQALEALMAHSWVLIYHGGDIHPFYATVDAPFLAFHPVRSPDRVVRLHPQACNIMDADFDGDEVEIFLPLTAAGQTEAGARLSVAGTITRLPQLLKRLGPAQLAIWGLADLSLTASGQAEINILAGTEVARPHGFVDKQAVATAIEQVFEREGFVAAAEAIERLARRGFEASRTSGASMSPFFGESFTVPSPPESDDPALWYAYTGEVHELMRTHTHVTDPDMGVQILSTWSGARGNVHLIAQHIAPVGLQAVTGRFPPLIVRHSYCTGLTPQDLFAVAVAYWMAWTDTGTFSEQLHPTGHWVSGAEGFRVLARARRSPTPGIVFARAAVTGEDDPLTNIDSRLFVGLPVPASKPE
;
A
#
# COMPACT_ATOMS: atom_id res chain seq x y z
N MET A 1 32.16 12.52 8.64
CA MET A 1 31.14 11.46 8.80
C MET A 1 29.97 11.86 7.92
N ILE A 2 29.67 11.06 6.90
CA ILE A 2 28.78 11.42 5.78
C ILE A 2 27.29 11.43 6.20
N THR A 3 26.95 10.88 7.37
CA THR A 3 25.56 10.74 7.86
C THR A 3 25.12 11.77 8.90
N SER A 4 26.02 12.58 9.45
CA SER A 4 25.69 13.48 10.57
C SER A 4 24.60 14.49 10.21
N THR A 5 23.72 14.77 11.17
CA THR A 5 22.57 15.68 11.06
C THR A 5 22.67 16.86 12.05
N PRO A 6 23.79 17.62 12.01
CA PRO A 6 24.11 18.59 13.06
C PRO A 6 23.11 19.76 13.16
N TRP A 7 22.28 19.96 12.13
CA TRP A 7 21.29 21.05 12.10
C TRP A 7 20.21 20.90 13.16
N HIS A 8 19.87 19.67 13.59
CA HIS A 8 18.87 19.44 14.63
C HIS A 8 19.32 20.02 15.97
N THR A 9 20.46 19.54 16.46
CA THR A 9 21.05 20.00 17.73
C THR A 9 21.45 21.48 17.63
N ALA A 10 22.06 21.91 16.52
CA ALA A 10 22.45 23.31 16.36
C ALA A 10 21.24 24.27 16.33
N SER A 11 20.12 23.88 15.73
CA SER A 11 18.88 24.66 15.77
C SER A 11 18.30 24.72 17.19
N PHE A 12 18.24 23.57 17.88
CA PHE A 12 17.74 23.52 19.25
C PHE A 12 18.59 24.34 20.23
N ASP A 13 19.92 24.30 20.10
CA ASP A 13 20.84 25.09 20.91
C ASP A 13 20.64 26.60 20.69
N ARG A 14 20.49 27.04 19.43
CA ARG A 14 20.15 28.45 19.14
C ARG A 14 18.82 28.84 19.75
N PHE A 15 17.81 27.98 19.68
CA PHE A 15 16.53 28.21 20.34
C PHE A 15 16.68 28.37 21.85
N LEU A 16 17.36 27.43 22.52
CA LEU A 16 17.52 27.46 23.96
C LEU A 16 18.34 28.64 24.46
N HIS A 17 19.45 28.96 23.78
CA HIS A 17 20.42 29.93 24.30
C HIS A 17 20.22 31.35 23.77
N GLU A 18 19.53 31.53 22.65
CA GLU A 18 19.35 32.84 22.01
C GLU A 18 17.87 33.16 21.78
N GLY A 19 17.12 32.28 21.11
CA GLY A 19 15.75 32.54 20.66
C GLY A 19 14.74 32.66 21.80
N LEU A 20 14.68 31.66 22.67
CA LEU A 20 13.78 31.63 23.82
C LEU A 20 14.03 32.77 24.82
N PRO A 21 15.26 33.05 25.29
CA PRO A 21 15.48 34.19 26.18
C PRO A 21 15.12 35.53 25.52
N HIS A 22 15.35 35.68 24.21
CA HIS A 22 14.92 36.87 23.49
C HIS A 22 13.38 37.01 23.46
N LEU A 23 12.66 35.93 23.11
CA LEU A 23 11.20 35.92 23.15
C LEU A 23 10.68 36.27 24.55
N LEU A 24 11.21 35.63 25.59
CA LEU A 24 10.79 35.91 26.98
C LEU A 24 11.08 37.37 27.37
N ALA A 25 12.22 37.93 27.00
CA ALA A 25 12.55 39.33 27.30
C ALA A 25 11.65 40.35 26.60
N THR A 26 11.09 39.99 25.43
CA THR A 26 10.14 40.87 24.72
C THR A 26 8.73 40.81 25.29
N GLN A 27 8.33 39.69 25.91
CA GLN A 27 6.97 39.48 26.41
C GLN A 27 6.83 39.61 27.93
N LEU A 28 7.93 39.49 28.69
CA LEU A 28 7.98 39.49 30.16
C LEU A 28 9.08 40.43 30.68
N PRO A 29 8.99 40.94 31.92
CA PRO A 29 10.05 41.73 32.55
C PRO A 29 11.21 40.82 33.01
N LEU A 30 11.88 40.17 32.07
CA LEU A 30 12.94 39.20 32.31
C LEU A 30 14.20 39.88 32.89
N THR A 31 14.68 39.40 34.04
CA THR A 31 15.95 39.85 34.65
C THR A 31 17.03 38.78 34.67
N GLY A 32 16.66 37.51 34.49
CA GLY A 32 17.60 36.40 34.43
C GLY A 32 17.08 35.20 33.66
N TYR A 33 17.98 34.51 32.99
CA TYR A 33 17.70 33.27 32.27
C TYR A 33 18.93 32.36 32.34
N ARG A 34 18.74 31.08 32.68
CA ARG A 34 19.82 30.10 32.73
C ARG A 34 19.34 28.72 32.33
N VAL A 35 20.12 28.04 31.51
CA VAL A 35 19.95 26.62 31.19
C VAL A 35 20.95 25.80 32.01
N THR A 36 20.49 24.71 32.62
CA THR A 36 21.34 23.74 33.34
C THR A 36 21.12 22.36 32.75
N THR A 37 22.17 21.71 32.25
CA THR A 37 22.08 20.32 31.79
C THR A 37 21.88 19.38 32.98
N ILE A 38 20.83 18.56 32.94
CA ILE A 38 20.54 17.56 33.98
C ILE A 38 21.14 16.21 33.57
N SER A 39 20.92 15.84 32.31
CA SER A 39 21.39 14.59 31.71
C SER A 39 21.70 14.82 30.22
N PRO A 40 22.28 13.85 29.50
CA PRO A 40 22.45 13.94 28.05
C PRO A 40 21.14 14.13 27.26
N ALA A 41 19.98 13.77 27.86
CA ALA A 41 18.68 13.83 27.20
C ALA A 41 17.72 14.89 27.79
N THR A 42 18.12 15.60 28.85
CA THR A 42 17.25 16.55 29.54
C THR A 42 18.01 17.76 30.12
N CYS A 43 17.35 18.92 30.13
CA CYS A 43 17.83 20.14 30.78
C CYS A 43 16.77 20.80 31.68
N SER A 44 17.22 21.67 32.59
CA SER A 44 16.39 22.56 33.39
C SER A 44 16.53 24.00 32.88
N LEU A 45 15.40 24.71 32.82
CA LEU A 45 15.35 26.14 32.50
C LEU A 45 15.01 26.94 33.76
N HIS A 46 15.86 27.90 34.11
CA HIS A 46 15.62 28.85 35.18
C HIS A 46 15.28 30.22 34.58
N VAL A 47 14.09 30.72 34.89
CA VAL A 47 13.59 32.01 34.39
C VAL A 47 13.36 32.93 35.59
N VAL A 48 13.93 34.14 35.53
CA VAL A 48 13.83 35.16 36.57
C VAL A 48 13.17 36.41 35.99
N VAL A 49 12.07 36.85 36.62
CA VAL A 49 11.31 38.05 36.22
C VAL A 49 11.24 39.06 37.36
N ALA A 50 11.25 40.35 37.03
CA ALA A 50 11.02 41.41 37.99
C ALA A 50 9.55 41.46 38.43
N SER A 51 9.33 41.60 39.74
CA SER A 51 8.04 41.84 40.38
C SER A 51 8.12 43.05 41.33
N ALA A 52 6.97 43.53 41.80
CA ALA A 52 6.87 44.63 42.75
C ALA A 52 7.62 44.36 44.08
N ASP A 53 7.72 43.09 44.48
CA ASP A 53 8.34 42.64 45.74
C ASP A 53 9.78 42.10 45.57
N GLY A 54 10.38 42.19 44.37
CA GLY A 54 11.73 41.70 44.08
C GLY A 54 11.81 40.85 42.81
N GLU A 55 12.72 39.86 42.78
CA GLU A 55 12.86 38.92 41.67
C GLU A 55 12.10 37.61 41.96
N LEU A 56 11.34 37.13 40.97
CA LEU A 56 10.67 35.84 41.02
C LEU A 56 11.40 34.84 40.12
N THR A 57 11.77 33.71 40.67
CA THR A 57 12.39 32.61 39.92
C THR A 57 11.42 31.46 39.76
N THR A 58 11.28 30.95 38.54
CA THR A 58 10.62 29.68 38.23
C THR A 58 11.60 28.75 37.54
N THR A 59 11.49 27.45 37.83
CA THR A 59 12.31 26.40 37.21
C THR A 59 11.41 25.41 36.48
N TYR A 60 11.78 25.10 35.24
CA TYR A 60 11.15 24.07 34.41
C TYR A 60 12.16 22.95 34.23
N ASP A 61 11.91 21.82 34.90
CA ASP A 61 12.78 20.64 34.86
C ASP A 61 12.33 19.68 33.74
N ASP A 62 13.19 18.70 33.45
CA ASP A 62 12.91 17.60 32.51
C ASP A 62 12.54 18.08 31.08
N ILE A 63 13.09 19.20 30.63
CA ILE A 63 12.93 19.65 29.25
C ILE A 63 13.73 18.72 28.33
N PRO A 64 13.09 18.09 27.32
CA PRO A 64 13.79 17.20 26.39
C PRO A 64 14.94 17.91 25.67
N TYR A 65 16.09 17.25 25.59
CA TYR A 65 17.28 17.73 24.88
C TYR A 65 17.71 16.66 23.84
N PRO A 66 18.04 17.05 22.60
CA PRO A 66 18.38 16.10 21.55
C PRO A 66 19.79 15.53 21.74
N ASP A 67 20.00 14.29 21.32
CA ASP A 67 21.34 13.74 21.15
C ASP A 67 22.09 14.40 19.96
N PRO A 68 23.37 14.05 19.70
CA PRO A 68 24.13 14.63 18.59
C PRO A 68 23.57 14.38 17.18
N ASP A 69 22.68 13.40 17.02
CA ASP A 69 22.03 13.07 15.75
C ASP A 69 20.64 13.74 15.64
N GLY A 70 20.16 14.38 16.71
CA GLY A 70 18.90 15.11 16.73
C GLY A 70 17.71 14.32 17.29
N VAL A 71 17.95 13.20 17.99
CA VAL A 71 16.90 12.37 18.57
C VAL A 71 16.50 12.88 19.96
N PHE A 72 15.21 13.05 20.18
CA PHE A 72 14.63 13.40 21.48
C PHE A 72 14.03 12.16 22.16
N ILE A 73 14.17 12.06 23.48
CA ILE A 73 13.48 11.04 24.28
C ILE A 73 12.34 11.71 25.04
N VAL A 74 11.10 11.36 24.70
CA VAL A 74 9.89 11.94 25.30
C VAL A 74 8.95 10.81 25.67
N GLU A 75 8.58 10.70 26.95
CA GLU A 75 7.74 9.60 27.48
C GLU A 75 8.26 8.20 27.11
N HIS A 76 9.59 8.01 27.21
CA HIS A 76 10.29 6.77 26.84
C HIS A 76 10.22 6.40 25.35
N GLN A 77 9.71 7.28 24.49
CA GLN A 77 9.71 7.10 23.04
C GLN A 77 10.79 7.97 22.40
N GLN A 78 11.50 7.41 21.42
CA GLN A 78 12.44 8.16 20.58
C GLN A 78 11.65 8.91 19.51
N ARG A 79 11.91 10.21 19.39
CA ARG A 79 11.21 11.11 18.46
C ARG A 79 12.20 11.98 17.71
N VAL A 80 11.83 12.36 16.50
CA VAL A 80 12.55 13.33 15.67
C VAL A 80 11.59 14.45 15.28
N VAL A 81 12.09 15.67 15.20
CA VAL A 81 11.34 16.81 14.66
C VAL A 81 11.80 17.04 13.23
N LEU A 82 10.93 16.77 12.26
CA LEU A 82 11.29 16.96 10.86
C LEU A 82 11.43 18.46 10.55
N PRO A 83 12.51 18.90 9.89
CA PRO A 83 12.61 20.25 9.38
C PRO A 83 11.49 20.52 8.38
N LEU A 84 11.02 21.76 8.34
CA LEU A 84 9.94 22.20 7.45
C LEU A 84 10.49 23.17 6.40
N ALA A 85 10.14 22.96 5.13
CA ALA A 85 10.41 23.92 4.06
C ALA A 85 9.20 24.83 3.83
N THR A 86 9.45 26.14 3.74
CA THR A 86 8.38 27.14 3.53
C THR A 86 7.73 27.08 2.15
N HIS A 87 8.46 26.63 1.12
CA HIS A 87 7.94 26.42 -0.24
C HIS A 87 8.85 25.51 -1.07
N GLN A 88 8.38 25.10 -2.26
CA GLN A 88 9.04 24.09 -3.09
C GLN A 88 10.36 24.52 -3.75
N ASP A 89 10.60 25.80 -4.02
CA ASP A 89 11.92 26.21 -4.53
C ASP A 89 12.97 26.18 -3.40
N LEU A 90 13.70 25.08 -3.27
CA LEU A 90 14.66 24.87 -2.18
C LEU A 90 15.94 25.72 -2.30
N VAL A 91 16.12 26.48 -3.38
CA VAL A 91 17.18 27.49 -3.45
C VAL A 91 16.83 28.70 -2.59
N THR A 92 15.55 29.08 -2.58
CA THR A 92 15.06 30.29 -1.91
C THR A 92 14.27 29.99 -0.63
N ALA A 93 13.92 28.73 -0.38
CA ALA A 93 13.14 28.32 0.78
C ALA A 93 13.89 28.56 2.09
N GLU A 94 13.12 28.93 3.11
CA GLU A 94 13.58 28.86 4.49
C GLU A 94 13.29 27.47 5.04
N ILE A 95 14.25 26.92 5.76
CA ILE A 95 14.18 25.60 6.40
C ILE A 95 14.09 25.80 7.90
N HIS A 96 12.91 25.54 8.45
CA HIS A 96 12.63 25.69 9.87
C HIS A 96 12.91 24.35 10.56
N CYS A 97 14.02 24.28 11.30
CA CYS A 97 14.34 23.11 12.12
C CYS A 97 13.62 23.20 13.48
N VAL A 98 13.91 22.27 14.39
CA VAL A 98 13.21 22.17 15.68
C VAL A 98 13.17 23.48 16.48
N GLY A 99 14.27 24.23 16.51
CA GLY A 99 14.37 25.47 17.27
C GLY A 99 13.54 26.60 16.69
N GLU A 100 13.55 26.76 15.36
CA GLU A 100 12.71 27.75 14.67
C GLU A 100 11.21 27.41 14.86
N GLN A 101 10.84 26.13 14.71
CA GLN A 101 9.46 25.67 14.92
C GLN A 101 8.97 25.88 16.37
N LEU A 102 9.83 25.59 17.36
CA LEU A 102 9.50 25.83 18.78
C LEU A 102 9.31 27.32 19.06
N LEU A 103 10.13 28.18 18.47
CA LEU A 103 10.00 29.62 18.62
C LEU A 103 8.67 30.14 18.06
N GLU A 104 8.26 29.67 16.88
CA GLU A 104 6.96 29.99 16.29
C GLU A 104 5.81 29.47 17.15
N TYR A 105 5.90 28.21 17.59
CA TYR A 105 4.89 27.57 18.44
C TYR A 105 4.66 28.34 19.75
N LEU A 106 5.74 28.82 20.38
CA LEU A 106 5.68 29.59 21.62
C LEU A 106 5.23 31.03 21.38
N THR A 107 5.70 31.68 20.30
CA THR A 107 5.30 33.05 19.95
C THR A 107 3.80 33.15 19.71
N ALA A 108 3.20 32.14 19.08
CA ALA A 108 1.75 32.10 18.86
C ALA A 108 0.93 31.98 20.16
N ARG A 109 1.55 31.56 21.27
CA ARG A 109 0.89 31.33 22.58
C ARG A 109 1.20 32.42 23.60
N LEU A 110 2.42 32.96 23.55
CA LEU A 110 2.90 33.93 24.53
C LEU A 110 2.58 35.35 24.07
N GLY A 111 1.51 35.91 24.62
CA GLY A 111 1.16 37.33 24.43
C GLY A 111 1.97 38.27 25.34
N PRO A 112 1.99 39.59 25.02
CA PRO A 112 2.69 40.57 25.82
C PRO A 112 2.04 40.71 27.20
N ALA A 113 2.86 40.69 28.25
CA ALA A 113 2.38 40.97 29.58
C ALA A 113 1.92 42.43 29.72
N PRO A 114 0.80 42.71 30.42
CA PRO A 114 0.37 44.07 30.72
C PRO A 114 1.44 44.84 31.51
N ALA A 115 1.59 46.13 31.22
CA ALA A 115 2.44 46.99 32.02
C ALA A 115 1.91 47.05 33.46
N GLN A 116 2.79 46.82 34.45
CA GLN A 116 2.50 46.83 35.90
C GLN A 116 1.62 45.67 36.40
N PHE A 117 1.74 44.48 35.80
CA PHE A 117 1.07 43.26 36.27
C PHE A 117 1.66 42.80 37.63
N PRO A 118 0.83 42.43 38.64
CA PRO A 118 1.31 41.99 39.95
C PRO A 118 1.78 40.54 39.89
N TRP A 119 3.00 40.32 39.40
CA TRP A 119 3.58 38.98 39.29
C TRP A 119 3.76 38.32 40.65
N ASP A 120 3.28 37.09 40.78
CA ASP A 120 3.66 36.14 41.83
C ASP A 120 4.07 34.80 41.18
N ALA A 121 4.61 33.86 41.97
CA ALA A 121 5.10 32.59 41.46
C ALA A 121 4.01 31.72 40.80
N ALA A 122 2.77 31.77 41.31
CA ALA A 122 1.65 31.00 40.77
C ALA A 122 1.16 31.59 39.45
N LEU A 123 1.04 32.92 39.37
CA LEU A 123 0.68 33.65 38.15
C LEU A 123 1.74 33.51 37.08
N LEU A 124 3.03 33.56 37.43
CA LEU A 124 4.12 33.33 36.48
C LEU A 124 4.05 31.92 35.88
N ARG A 125 3.78 30.90 36.71
CA ARG A 125 3.64 29.51 36.22
C ARG A 125 2.40 29.31 35.35
N LEU A 126 1.30 29.98 35.68
CA LEU A 126 0.07 29.95 34.88
C LEU A 126 0.20 30.72 33.55
N TRP A 127 0.96 31.81 33.53
CA TRP A 127 1.19 32.62 32.32
C TRP A 127 2.21 31.99 31.37
N LEU A 128 3.24 31.38 31.95
CA LEU A 128 4.31 30.69 31.22
C LEU A 128 4.38 29.22 31.67
N PRO A 129 3.42 28.36 31.29
CA PRO A 129 3.49 26.92 31.50
C PRO A 129 4.41 26.29 30.44
N LEU A 130 5.68 26.69 30.44
CA LEU A 130 6.64 26.38 29.38
C LEU A 130 6.92 24.87 29.26
N ASP A 131 7.02 24.17 30.38
CA ASP A 131 7.14 22.71 30.44
C ASP A 131 5.96 22.01 29.78
N GLU A 132 4.72 22.44 30.08
CA GLU A 132 3.52 21.86 29.47
C GLU A 132 3.47 22.13 27.97
N TRP A 133 3.83 23.34 27.53
CA TRP A 133 3.84 23.71 26.11
C TRP A 133 4.90 22.96 25.31
N LEU A 134 6.13 22.86 25.83
CA LEU A 134 7.20 22.09 25.19
C LEU A 134 6.84 20.61 25.13
N ARG A 135 6.31 20.04 26.21
CA ARG A 135 5.79 18.66 26.22
C ARG A 135 4.67 18.47 25.21
N ALA A 136 3.70 19.39 25.15
CA ALA A 136 2.60 19.33 24.18
C ALA A 136 3.09 19.39 22.72
N PHE A 137 4.11 20.19 22.44
CA PHE A 137 4.75 20.24 21.11
C PHE A 137 5.28 18.86 20.72
N PHE A 138 6.10 18.22 21.55
CA PHE A 138 6.68 16.91 21.22
C PHE A 138 5.66 15.76 21.15
N LEU A 139 4.48 15.94 21.73
CA LEU A 139 3.43 14.92 21.72
C LEU A 139 2.40 15.11 20.60
N THR A 140 2.14 16.33 20.17
CA THR A 140 0.99 16.63 19.29
C THR A 140 1.32 17.44 18.05
N HIS A 141 2.52 18.03 17.94
CA HIS A 141 2.85 18.83 16.77
C HIS A 141 3.05 17.95 15.52
N PRO A 142 2.47 18.28 14.36
CA PRO A 142 2.48 17.40 13.17
C PRO A 142 3.87 17.09 12.59
N SER A 143 4.89 17.90 12.88
CA SER A 143 6.27 17.65 12.43
C SER A 143 7.05 16.70 13.33
N VAL A 144 6.49 16.30 14.47
CA VAL A 144 7.15 15.41 15.43
C VAL A 144 6.72 13.97 15.17
N GLU A 145 7.67 13.15 14.75
CA GLU A 145 7.42 11.75 14.38
C GLU A 145 8.12 10.81 15.36
N GLN A 146 7.53 9.63 15.57
CA GLN A 146 8.20 8.54 16.27
C GLN A 146 9.35 8.03 15.39
N LEU A 147 10.55 7.92 15.96
CA LEU A 147 11.72 7.50 15.20
C LEU A 147 11.55 6.06 14.70
N HIS A 148 11.74 5.86 13.39
CA HIS A 148 11.85 4.53 12.80
C HIS A 148 13.15 3.85 13.24
N THR A 149 13.02 2.65 13.82
CA THR A 149 14.13 1.89 14.41
C THR A 149 14.22 0.45 13.89
N THR A 150 13.64 0.16 12.72
CA THR A 150 13.65 -1.19 12.12
C THR A 150 15.09 -1.69 11.92
N ASN A 151 15.95 -0.84 11.36
CA ASN A 151 17.38 -1.08 11.21
C ASN A 151 18.15 0.26 11.19
N TRP A 152 19.48 0.19 11.12
CA TRP A 152 20.34 1.37 11.11
C TRP A 152 19.98 2.35 9.97
N LEU A 153 19.73 1.85 8.77
CA LEU A 153 19.43 2.68 7.60
C LEU A 153 18.09 3.39 7.75
N ALA A 154 17.07 2.71 8.30
CA ALA A 154 15.77 3.30 8.59
C ALA A 154 15.89 4.53 9.49
N THR A 155 16.66 4.39 10.58
CA THR A 155 16.91 5.48 11.53
C THR A 155 17.64 6.64 10.89
N GLN A 156 18.76 6.37 10.20
CA GLN A 156 19.60 7.42 9.64
C GLN A 156 18.93 8.15 8.47
N THR A 157 18.17 7.45 7.63
CA THR A 157 17.37 8.10 6.59
C THR A 157 16.28 8.97 7.20
N HIS A 158 15.60 8.52 8.27
CA HIS A 158 14.55 9.31 8.91
C HIS A 158 15.07 10.64 9.47
N LEU A 159 16.26 10.63 10.08
CA LEU A 159 16.91 11.83 10.61
C LEU A 159 17.29 12.85 9.51
N ARG A 160 17.43 12.37 8.26
CA ARG A 160 17.74 13.17 7.06
C ARG A 160 16.51 13.50 6.20
N ARG A 161 15.30 13.40 6.75
CA ARG A 161 14.08 13.83 6.06
C ARG A 161 13.80 15.32 6.25
N LEU A 162 13.09 15.90 5.28
CA LEU A 162 12.56 17.27 5.25
C LEU A 162 11.10 17.18 4.81
N ARG A 163 10.21 17.93 5.47
CA ARG A 163 8.78 17.95 5.14
C ARG A 163 8.39 19.30 4.52
N MET A 164 7.58 19.25 3.48
CA MET A 164 7.04 20.43 2.81
C MET A 164 5.74 20.88 3.51
N ILE A 165 5.63 22.18 3.86
CA ILE A 165 4.40 22.72 4.49
C ILE A 165 3.26 22.79 3.47
N ALA A 166 3.58 23.19 2.23
CA ALA A 166 2.63 23.29 1.13
C ALA A 166 3.35 23.12 -0.21
N GLY A 167 2.71 22.46 -1.18
CA GLY A 167 3.27 22.26 -2.50
C GLY A 167 2.55 21.17 -3.30
N ASP A 168 2.49 21.36 -4.61
CA ASP A 168 1.71 20.53 -5.53
C ASP A 168 2.59 19.58 -6.37
N GLN A 169 3.90 19.83 -6.43
CA GLN A 169 4.85 19.03 -7.23
C GLN A 169 5.67 18.03 -6.41
N VAL A 170 5.99 16.88 -7.04
CA VAL A 170 6.81 15.84 -6.41
C VAL A 170 8.31 16.06 -6.60
N ILE A 171 8.76 16.61 -7.74
CA ILE A 171 10.16 17.01 -7.98
C ILE A 171 10.21 18.37 -8.69
N GLU A 172 11.15 19.23 -8.28
CA GLU A 172 11.47 20.54 -8.88
C GLU A 172 12.97 20.60 -9.29
N PRO A 173 13.40 21.44 -10.26
CA PRO A 173 14.81 21.51 -10.68
C PRO A 173 15.76 21.92 -9.56
N SER A 174 15.28 22.72 -8.60
CA SER A 174 16.05 23.14 -7.43
C SER A 174 16.49 21.96 -6.56
N TYR A 175 15.85 20.79 -6.71
CA TYR A 175 16.13 19.58 -5.94
C TYR A 175 17.43 18.91 -6.35
N PHE A 176 17.93 19.13 -7.57
CA PHE A 176 19.17 18.52 -8.05
C PHE A 176 20.33 18.83 -7.08
N GLY A 177 20.94 17.78 -6.52
CA GLY A 177 22.01 17.87 -5.51
C GLY A 177 21.57 18.22 -4.09
N ARG A 178 20.28 18.58 -3.87
CA ARG A 178 19.71 18.91 -2.55
C ARG A 178 18.86 17.79 -1.97
N ILE A 179 18.00 17.22 -2.79
CA ILE A 179 17.04 16.17 -2.45
C ILE A 179 17.30 14.97 -3.35
N CYS A 180 17.24 13.78 -2.78
CA CYS A 180 17.36 12.56 -3.55
C CYS A 180 16.19 12.43 -4.54
N PRO A 181 16.45 12.20 -5.84
CA PRO A 181 15.37 11.99 -6.81
C PRO A 181 14.70 10.60 -6.73
N ILE A 182 15.26 9.70 -5.91
CA ILE A 182 14.85 8.29 -5.79
C ILE A 182 14.16 7.99 -4.46
N ASP A 183 14.70 8.51 -3.35
CA ASP A 183 14.28 8.16 -1.99
C ASP A 183 13.07 9.00 -1.54
N THR A 184 11.90 8.64 -2.05
CA THR A 184 10.61 9.28 -1.77
C THR A 184 9.58 8.19 -1.44
N PRO A 185 8.67 8.42 -0.48
CA PRO A 185 7.60 7.46 -0.19
C PRO A 185 6.64 7.28 -1.38
N GLU A 186 6.04 6.09 -1.47
CA GLU A 186 4.94 5.78 -2.39
C GLU A 186 3.63 6.17 -1.69
N GLY A 187 2.76 6.95 -2.34
CA GLY A 187 1.44 7.32 -1.79
C GLY A 187 1.27 8.81 -1.48
N SER A 188 0.33 9.16 -0.60
CA SER A 188 -0.13 10.55 -0.36
C SER A 188 0.97 11.51 0.12
N GLU A 189 2.06 10.98 0.68
CA GLU A 189 3.20 11.77 1.16
C GLU A 189 4.28 11.98 0.09
N ALA A 190 4.14 11.39 -1.11
CA ALA A 190 5.05 11.61 -2.23
C ALA A 190 5.15 13.11 -2.55
N GLY A 191 6.37 13.63 -2.65
CA GLY A 191 6.63 15.07 -2.87
C GLY A 191 6.49 15.97 -1.65
N ARG A 192 5.86 15.48 -0.57
CA ARG A 192 5.74 16.20 0.71
C ARG A 192 6.81 15.80 1.70
N LEU A 193 7.18 14.53 1.70
CA LEU A 193 8.27 14.01 2.52
C LEU A 193 9.49 13.75 1.63
N LEU A 194 10.53 14.54 1.83
CA LEU A 194 11.73 14.58 1.00
C LEU A 194 12.92 14.01 1.75
N SER A 195 13.78 13.26 1.07
CA SER A 195 15.04 12.76 1.64
C SER A 195 16.21 13.62 1.17
N LEU A 196 16.97 14.20 2.11
CA LEU A 196 18.13 15.02 1.77
C LEU A 196 19.20 14.18 1.05
N ALA A 197 19.80 14.78 0.02
CA ALA A 197 20.98 14.23 -0.64
C ALA A 197 22.16 14.15 0.36
N MET A 198 23.08 13.21 0.14
CA MET A 198 24.26 13.04 1.00
C MET A 198 25.19 14.25 0.95
N GLY A 199 25.30 14.90 -0.21
CA GLY A 199 26.05 16.13 -0.42
C GLY A 199 25.34 17.40 0.04
N ALA A 200 24.18 17.30 0.72
CA ALA A 200 23.42 18.46 1.19
C ALA A 200 23.40 18.58 2.73
N THR A 201 23.34 19.83 3.22
CA THR A 201 23.21 20.16 4.65
C THR A 201 22.30 21.37 4.86
N ILE A 202 21.64 21.41 6.01
CA ILE A 202 20.90 22.61 6.45
C ILE A 202 21.84 23.49 7.27
N ARG A 203 21.94 24.77 6.92
CA ARG A 203 22.72 25.76 7.66
C ARG A 203 22.04 27.12 7.57
N ASP A 204 21.91 27.80 8.71
CA ASP A 204 21.33 29.15 8.81
C ASP A 204 19.97 29.25 8.10
N GLY A 205 19.11 28.24 8.32
CA GLY A 205 17.77 28.18 7.73
C GLY A 205 17.74 27.93 6.23
N ARG A 206 18.83 27.46 5.60
CA ARG A 206 18.90 27.18 4.16
C ARG A 206 19.46 25.81 3.86
N LEU A 207 19.02 25.21 2.75
CA LEU A 207 19.54 23.94 2.24
C LEU A 207 20.68 24.18 1.24
N LEU A 208 21.90 23.79 1.63
CA LEU A 208 23.13 24.03 0.89
C LEU A 208 23.71 22.72 0.34
N ILE A 209 24.24 22.78 -0.87
CA ILE A 209 25.07 21.71 -1.46
C ILE A 209 26.51 21.94 -1.02
N VAL A 210 27.13 20.93 -0.42
CA VAL A 210 28.51 20.97 0.11
C VAL A 210 29.42 19.92 -0.53
N ASP A 211 28.85 18.97 -1.27
CA ASP A 211 29.58 17.98 -2.07
C ASP A 211 28.82 17.73 -3.38
N GLU A 212 29.49 17.96 -4.51
CA GLU A 212 28.92 17.87 -5.86
C GLU A 212 29.33 16.60 -6.61
N ARG A 213 30.02 15.65 -5.94
CA ARG A 213 30.36 14.37 -6.58
C ARG A 213 29.09 13.65 -7.06
N PRO A 214 29.14 12.95 -8.21
CA PRO A 214 27.97 12.29 -8.80
C PRO A 214 27.14 11.47 -7.82
N GLU A 215 27.78 10.65 -6.99
CA GLU A 215 27.13 9.79 -6.01
C GLU A 215 26.48 10.52 -4.83
N GLN A 216 26.84 11.79 -4.60
CA GLN A 216 26.39 12.58 -3.45
C GLN A 216 25.06 13.29 -3.69
N ILE A 217 24.54 13.30 -4.93
CA ILE A 217 23.18 13.79 -5.22
C ILE A 217 22.09 12.84 -4.73
N LEU A 218 22.47 11.60 -4.40
CA LEU A 218 21.57 10.56 -3.91
C LEU A 218 21.35 10.70 -2.41
N GLY A 219 20.26 10.16 -1.90
CA GLY A 219 20.01 9.98 -0.47
C GLY A 219 20.76 8.75 0.05
N LEU A 220 20.80 8.60 1.38
CA LEU A 220 21.62 7.56 2.03
C LEU A 220 21.31 6.16 1.49
N ALA A 221 20.04 5.77 1.45
CA ALA A 221 19.65 4.44 0.96
C ALA A 221 20.04 4.23 -0.51
N ALA A 222 19.63 5.14 -1.40
CA ALA A 222 19.93 5.05 -2.83
C ALA A 222 21.43 5.07 -3.14
N SER A 223 22.24 5.78 -2.35
CA SER A 223 23.70 5.86 -2.53
C SER A 223 24.43 4.53 -2.28
N THR A 224 23.76 3.56 -1.64
CA THR A 224 24.31 2.22 -1.32
C THR A 224 23.89 1.13 -2.31
N ILE A 225 23.21 1.51 -3.40
CA ILE A 225 22.83 0.62 -4.50
C ILE A 225 23.93 0.64 -5.57
N PRO A 226 24.71 -0.45 -5.76
CA PRO A 226 25.69 -0.52 -6.84
C PRO A 226 24.98 -0.62 -8.20
N PHE A 227 25.62 -0.17 -9.29
CA PHE A 227 25.04 -0.27 -10.65
C PHE A 227 23.66 0.38 -10.81
N LEU A 228 23.28 1.35 -9.97
CA LEU A 228 21.95 1.96 -10.02
C LEU A 228 21.63 2.57 -11.39
N GLU A 229 22.66 3.06 -12.10
CA GLU A 229 22.54 3.70 -13.41
C GLU A 229 22.03 2.75 -14.51
N HIS A 230 21.93 1.46 -14.20
CA HIS A 230 21.38 0.41 -15.05
C HIS A 230 19.97 -0.03 -14.66
N SER A 231 19.29 0.72 -13.78
CA SER A 231 17.95 0.41 -13.29
C SER A 231 17.00 1.58 -13.43
N THR A 232 15.70 1.29 -13.62
CA THR A 232 14.65 2.31 -13.65
C THR A 232 14.47 3.00 -12.30
N VAL A 233 14.05 4.27 -12.33
CA VAL A 233 13.73 5.08 -11.13
C VAL A 233 12.72 4.37 -10.23
N ALA A 234 11.65 3.81 -10.79
CA ALA A 234 10.63 3.10 -10.02
C ALA A 234 11.21 1.95 -9.20
N ARG A 235 12.16 1.18 -9.76
CA ARG A 235 12.79 0.06 -9.08
C ARG A 235 13.85 0.50 -8.08
N LEU A 236 14.62 1.53 -8.40
CA LEU A 236 15.56 2.12 -7.45
C LEU A 236 14.86 2.69 -6.22
N LEU A 237 13.70 3.31 -6.42
CA LEU A 237 12.85 3.81 -5.35
C LEU A 237 12.39 2.68 -4.44
N MET A 238 11.82 1.62 -5.03
CA MET A 238 11.38 0.44 -4.26
C MET A 238 12.55 -0.20 -3.51
N GLY A 239 13.72 -0.31 -4.15
CA GLY A 239 14.95 -0.81 -3.53
C GLY A 239 15.38 0.04 -2.33
N ALA A 240 15.47 1.36 -2.50
CA ALA A 240 15.83 2.30 -1.43
C ALA A 240 14.83 2.25 -0.25
N ASN A 241 13.53 2.11 -0.56
CA ASN A 241 12.48 2.00 0.45
C ASN A 241 12.60 0.68 1.24
N LEU A 242 12.66 -0.45 0.55
CA LEU A 242 12.68 -1.77 1.17
C LEU A 242 13.93 -2.05 2.00
N LEU A 243 15.08 -1.44 1.69
CA LEU A 243 16.29 -1.57 2.49
C LEU A 243 16.08 -1.13 3.95
N ARG A 244 15.17 -0.19 4.20
CA ARG A 244 14.81 0.28 5.56
C ARG A 244 13.88 -0.68 6.30
N ASP A 245 13.24 -1.59 5.58
CA ASP A 245 12.33 -2.59 6.13
C ASP A 245 13.01 -3.94 6.35
N TRP A 246 14.30 -4.06 6.01
CA TRP A 246 15.06 -5.28 6.24
C TRP A 246 15.27 -5.54 7.72
N LEU A 247 15.00 -6.78 8.13
CA LEU A 247 15.28 -7.26 9.46
C LEU A 247 16.79 -7.35 9.68
N PRO A 248 17.34 -6.88 10.81
CA PRO A 248 18.76 -7.00 11.12
C PRO A 248 19.09 -8.45 11.54
N PRO A 249 20.07 -9.12 10.91
CA PRO A 249 20.55 -10.43 11.33
C PRO A 249 21.39 -10.33 12.62
N PRO A 250 21.47 -11.40 13.42
CA PRO A 250 22.35 -11.44 14.59
C PRO A 250 23.84 -11.50 14.21
N ASP A 251 24.16 -11.93 12.99
CA ASP A 251 25.49 -12.08 12.43
C ASP A 251 25.58 -11.36 11.07
N PRO A 252 25.72 -10.02 11.06
CA PRO A 252 25.76 -9.22 9.82
C PRO A 252 26.85 -9.66 8.85
N GLU A 253 26.51 -9.70 7.55
CA GLU A 253 27.41 -10.11 6.47
C GLU A 253 27.52 -8.96 5.45
N PRO A 254 28.69 -8.32 5.30
CA PRO A 254 28.87 -7.30 4.28
C PRO A 254 28.67 -7.82 2.86
N ALA A 255 28.09 -7.00 1.98
CA ALA A 255 27.93 -7.35 0.57
C ALA A 255 29.30 -7.56 -0.14
N LEU A 256 29.35 -8.49 -1.10
CA LEU A 256 30.52 -8.69 -1.97
C LEU A 256 30.73 -7.52 -2.93
N VAL A 257 29.63 -6.94 -3.40
CA VAL A 257 29.61 -5.75 -4.27
C VAL A 257 29.12 -4.57 -3.44
N ARG A 258 29.97 -3.57 -3.24
CA ARG A 258 29.71 -2.40 -2.40
C ARG A 258 29.82 -1.13 -3.21
N THR A 259 29.35 -0.03 -2.66
CA THR A 259 29.44 1.30 -3.28
C THR A 259 30.60 2.12 -2.73
N GLY A 260 31.06 1.79 -1.52
CA GLY A 260 31.99 2.62 -0.76
C GLY A 260 31.30 3.75 0.01
N ASN A 261 29.97 3.90 -0.13
CA ASN A 261 29.16 4.84 0.63
C ASN A 261 28.58 4.21 1.92
N GLU A 262 28.76 2.90 2.11
CA GLU A 262 28.32 2.22 3.32
C GLU A 262 29.09 2.72 4.55
N PRO A 263 28.43 2.86 5.72
CA PRO A 263 29.09 3.29 6.94
C PRO A 263 30.05 2.21 7.48
N ASP A 264 31.02 2.62 8.28
CA ASP A 264 31.91 1.70 9.01
C ASP A 264 31.23 1.15 10.27
N THR A 265 30.08 0.47 10.09
CA THR A 265 29.36 -0.25 11.16
C THR A 265 28.72 -1.53 10.61
N MET A 266 28.71 -2.58 11.44
CA MET A 266 28.10 -3.86 11.06
C MET A 266 26.57 -3.81 11.07
N ASP A 267 25.97 -2.93 11.89
CA ASP A 267 24.50 -2.81 12.03
C ASP A 267 23.79 -2.32 10.76
N PHE A 268 24.56 -1.80 9.79
CA PHE A 268 24.05 -1.46 8.47
C PHE A 268 23.70 -2.70 7.62
N TRP A 269 24.45 -3.79 7.78
CA TRP A 269 24.38 -4.96 6.90
C TRP A 269 23.23 -5.89 7.30
N CYS A 270 22.05 -5.64 6.74
CA CYS A 270 20.82 -6.39 7.06
C CYS A 270 20.49 -7.56 6.11
N GLY A 271 21.39 -7.90 5.18
CA GLY A 271 21.15 -8.88 4.12
C GLY A 271 22.19 -10.00 4.10
N ARG A 272 22.13 -10.80 3.03
CA ARG A 272 23.01 -11.95 2.74
C ARG A 272 23.44 -11.92 1.28
N ASN A 273 24.69 -12.33 1.00
CA ASN A 273 25.10 -12.64 -0.36
C ASN A 273 24.52 -14.01 -0.73
N LEU A 274 23.51 -14.03 -1.58
CA LEU A 274 22.81 -15.26 -2.02
C LEU A 274 23.14 -15.57 -3.48
N LEU A 275 23.58 -16.79 -3.76
CA LEU A 275 23.81 -17.26 -5.13
C LEU A 275 22.47 -17.34 -5.87
N THR A 276 22.21 -16.32 -6.68
CA THR A 276 20.94 -16.07 -7.36
C THR A 276 21.02 -16.54 -8.81
N ALA A 277 20.11 -17.41 -9.24
CA ALA A 277 19.93 -17.76 -10.65
C ALA A 277 18.74 -17.02 -11.25
N PHE A 278 18.98 -16.33 -12.37
CA PHE A 278 17.94 -15.62 -13.12
C PHE A 278 17.30 -16.53 -14.15
N THR A 279 16.54 -17.53 -13.69
CA THR A 279 15.84 -18.50 -14.52
C THR A 279 14.49 -18.86 -13.90
N SER A 280 13.69 -19.72 -14.51
CA SER A 280 12.38 -20.09 -13.96
C SER A 280 12.39 -21.43 -13.21
N TRP A 281 11.54 -21.53 -12.21
CA TRP A 281 11.18 -22.78 -11.53
C TRP A 281 9.73 -23.18 -11.79
N GLY A 282 9.27 -22.95 -13.02
CA GLY A 282 7.88 -23.17 -13.40
C GLY A 282 6.92 -22.26 -12.64
N ALA A 283 5.84 -22.84 -12.11
CA ALA A 283 4.79 -22.09 -11.42
C ALA A 283 5.22 -21.54 -10.05
N ASP A 284 6.26 -22.10 -9.42
CA ASP A 284 6.78 -21.60 -8.15
C ASP A 284 7.50 -20.25 -8.29
N THR A 285 7.87 -19.85 -9.50
CA THR A 285 8.43 -18.51 -9.80
C THR A 285 7.50 -17.70 -10.71
N PHE A 286 6.19 -17.96 -10.65
CA PHE A 286 5.20 -17.18 -11.40
C PHE A 286 5.03 -15.79 -10.78
N GLU A 287 4.88 -14.76 -11.62
CA GLU A 287 4.94 -13.35 -11.19
C GLU A 287 6.19 -13.08 -10.34
N ASP A 288 6.03 -12.62 -9.09
CA ASP A 288 7.13 -12.20 -8.22
C ASP A 288 7.52 -13.24 -7.19
N ALA A 289 6.91 -14.41 -7.25
CA ALA A 289 7.28 -15.54 -6.41
C ALA A 289 8.75 -15.94 -6.60
N ILE A 290 9.42 -16.26 -5.49
CA ILE A 290 10.81 -16.72 -5.46
C ILE A 290 10.92 -18.08 -4.79
N VAL A 291 11.89 -18.87 -5.24
CA VAL A 291 12.23 -20.18 -4.66
C VAL A 291 13.55 -20.07 -3.93
N LEU A 292 13.60 -20.62 -2.72
CA LEU A 292 14.81 -20.69 -1.90
C LEU A 292 15.27 -22.13 -1.72
N SER A 293 16.58 -22.32 -1.59
CA SER A 293 17.14 -23.56 -1.07
C SER A 293 16.93 -23.67 0.46
N GLU A 294 16.99 -24.87 1.02
CA GLU A 294 16.89 -25.09 2.46
C GLU A 294 18.03 -24.40 3.22
N SER A 295 19.26 -24.50 2.71
CA SER A 295 20.43 -23.80 3.29
C SER A 295 20.27 -22.29 3.28
N CYS A 296 19.73 -21.72 2.20
CA CYS A 296 19.43 -20.30 2.06
C CYS A 296 18.39 -19.85 3.10
N ALA A 297 17.29 -20.60 3.24
CA ALA A 297 16.26 -20.33 4.24
C ALA A 297 16.82 -20.36 5.67
N CYS A 298 17.77 -21.26 5.98
CA CYS A 298 18.46 -21.28 7.27
C CYS A 298 19.31 -20.03 7.52
N ARG A 299 20.01 -19.50 6.50
CA ARG A 299 20.82 -18.26 6.62
C ARG A 299 19.97 -17.00 6.88
N LEU A 300 18.69 -17.06 6.50
CA LEU A 300 17.69 -15.99 6.65
C LEU A 300 16.72 -16.22 7.84
N ALA A 301 16.95 -17.26 8.65
CA ALA A 301 16.08 -17.69 9.74
C ALA A 301 16.19 -16.81 10.99
N TYR A 302 15.90 -15.51 10.87
CA TYR A 302 15.87 -14.57 11.98
C TYR A 302 14.73 -13.54 11.85
N PRO A 303 14.13 -13.09 12.97
CA PRO A 303 14.26 -13.67 14.31
C PRO A 303 13.58 -15.05 14.43
N TYR A 304 12.93 -15.53 13.36
CA TYR A 304 12.26 -16.82 13.27
C TYR A 304 12.62 -17.51 11.95
N PRO A 305 12.33 -18.81 11.77
CA PRO A 305 12.48 -19.47 10.47
C PRO A 305 11.79 -18.72 9.32
N VAL A 306 12.36 -18.84 8.12
CA VAL A 306 11.70 -18.39 6.89
C VAL A 306 10.57 -19.37 6.56
N GLU A 307 9.41 -18.85 6.20
CA GLU A 307 8.24 -19.63 5.81
C GLU A 307 7.77 -19.17 4.41
N PRO A 308 7.09 -20.02 3.62
CA PRO A 308 6.39 -19.54 2.43
C PRO A 308 5.49 -18.35 2.75
N GLY A 309 5.50 -17.33 1.89
CA GLY A 309 4.83 -16.03 2.08
C GLY A 309 5.70 -14.93 2.67
N ASP A 310 6.88 -15.25 3.21
CA ASP A 310 7.79 -14.19 3.67
C ASP A 310 8.32 -13.38 2.48
N LYS A 311 8.28 -12.05 2.60
CA LYS A 311 8.74 -11.14 1.55
C LYS A 311 10.23 -10.87 1.67
N LEU A 312 10.96 -11.14 0.60
CA LEU A 312 12.36 -10.78 0.43
C LEU A 312 12.48 -9.69 -0.63
N SER A 313 13.58 -8.94 -0.55
CA SER A 313 13.95 -8.01 -1.62
C SER A 313 15.46 -7.87 -1.74
N ASN A 314 15.91 -7.28 -2.85
CA ASN A 314 17.29 -6.88 -3.05
C ASN A 314 17.40 -5.36 -3.23
N ARG A 315 18.65 -4.87 -3.31
CA ARG A 315 18.97 -3.44 -3.47
C ARG A 315 18.44 -2.81 -4.77
N HIS A 316 18.02 -3.60 -5.75
CA HIS A 316 17.57 -3.15 -7.07
C HIS A 316 16.05 -3.16 -7.22
N GLY A 317 15.32 -3.22 -6.10
CA GLY A 317 13.85 -3.22 -6.09
C GLY A 317 13.23 -4.48 -6.69
N ALA A 318 13.99 -5.57 -6.80
CA ALA A 318 13.38 -6.89 -6.94
C ALA A 318 12.80 -7.26 -5.56
N LYS A 319 11.53 -7.65 -5.55
CA LYS A 319 10.78 -8.10 -4.37
C LYS A 319 9.96 -9.31 -4.76
N GLY A 320 9.62 -10.12 -3.78
CA GLY A 320 8.88 -11.36 -3.98
C GLY A 320 8.64 -12.11 -2.68
N VAL A 321 7.53 -12.83 -2.61
CA VAL A 321 7.31 -13.77 -1.50
C VAL A 321 7.98 -15.11 -1.79
N VAL A 322 8.50 -15.75 -0.73
CA VAL A 322 8.96 -17.13 -0.82
C VAL A 322 7.76 -18.02 -1.17
N SER A 323 7.77 -18.66 -2.35
CA SER A 323 6.72 -19.60 -2.71
C SER A 323 6.99 -20.99 -2.13
N ARG A 324 8.24 -21.43 -2.22
CA ARG A 324 8.67 -22.77 -1.83
C ARG A 324 10.11 -22.74 -1.35
N ILE A 325 10.38 -23.52 -0.31
CA ILE A 325 11.72 -23.86 0.16
C ILE A 325 11.99 -25.29 -0.32
N VAL A 326 13.06 -25.47 -1.10
CA VAL A 326 13.39 -26.70 -1.81
C VAL A 326 14.68 -27.30 -1.24
N PRO A 327 14.82 -28.63 -1.11
CA PRO A 327 16.08 -29.24 -0.69
C PRO A 327 17.24 -28.83 -1.60
N ASP A 328 18.42 -28.58 -1.02
CA ASP A 328 19.60 -28.16 -1.79
C ASP A 328 19.91 -29.12 -2.96
N ALA A 329 19.70 -30.43 -2.74
CA ALA A 329 19.90 -31.49 -3.74
C ALA A 329 19.05 -31.36 -5.02
N GLU A 330 17.91 -30.67 -4.92
CA GLU A 330 16.97 -30.46 -6.03
C GLU A 330 17.17 -29.11 -6.74
N MET A 331 17.92 -28.18 -6.16
CA MET A 331 18.23 -26.88 -6.76
C MET A 331 19.11 -27.03 -8.01
N PRO A 332 19.15 -26.03 -8.91
CA PRO A 332 20.14 -26.00 -9.97
C PRO A 332 21.57 -25.93 -9.43
N TYR A 333 22.51 -26.58 -10.11
CA TYR A 333 23.93 -26.61 -9.76
C TYR A 333 24.78 -25.89 -10.80
N LEU A 334 25.75 -25.11 -10.31
CA LEU A 334 26.86 -24.62 -11.11
C LEU A 334 27.74 -25.78 -11.61
N PRO A 335 28.55 -25.57 -12.68
CA PRO A 335 29.48 -26.59 -13.17
C PRO A 335 30.50 -27.10 -12.12
N ASP A 336 30.78 -26.31 -11.08
CA ASP A 336 31.68 -26.67 -9.99
C ASP A 336 31.00 -27.48 -8.86
N GLY A 337 29.70 -27.77 -8.98
CA GLY A 337 28.92 -28.50 -7.99
C GLY A 337 28.32 -27.65 -6.88
N THR A 338 28.39 -26.31 -6.97
CA THR A 338 27.74 -25.42 -6.02
C THR A 338 26.23 -25.31 -6.31
N PRO A 339 25.34 -25.60 -5.34
CA PRO A 339 23.90 -25.40 -5.51
C PRO A 339 23.53 -23.92 -5.49
N VAL A 340 22.57 -23.54 -6.33
CA VAL A 340 21.93 -22.22 -6.30
C VAL A 340 21.09 -22.06 -5.03
N GLU A 341 21.10 -20.85 -4.46
CA GLU A 341 20.41 -20.53 -3.20
C GLU A 341 19.04 -19.87 -3.41
N LEU A 342 18.89 -19.08 -4.48
CA LEU A 342 17.67 -18.34 -4.81
C LEU A 342 17.41 -18.34 -6.32
N ILE A 343 16.17 -18.59 -6.73
CA ILE A 343 15.74 -18.52 -8.13
C ILE A 343 14.78 -17.34 -8.33
N TYR A 344 15.13 -16.44 -9.25
CA TYR A 344 14.32 -15.28 -9.64
C TYR A 344 13.95 -15.35 -11.14
N PRO A 345 12.66 -15.19 -11.51
CA PRO A 345 12.22 -15.44 -12.88
C PRO A 345 12.76 -14.43 -13.89
N GLN A 346 13.20 -14.92 -15.05
CA GLN A 346 13.75 -14.08 -16.13
C GLN A 346 12.74 -13.07 -16.69
N THR A 347 11.44 -13.42 -16.71
CA THR A 347 10.38 -12.55 -17.22
C THR A 347 10.23 -11.26 -16.39
N GLY A 348 10.59 -11.30 -15.11
CA GLY A 348 10.58 -10.13 -14.24
C GLY A 348 11.59 -9.06 -14.67
N LEU A 349 12.75 -9.46 -15.20
CA LEU A 349 13.83 -8.55 -15.56
C LEU A 349 13.45 -7.59 -16.71
N ILE A 350 12.71 -8.10 -17.71
CA ILE A 350 12.34 -7.33 -18.91
C ILE A 350 11.30 -6.26 -18.60
N SER A 351 10.28 -6.61 -17.79
CA SER A 351 9.21 -5.66 -17.46
C SER A 351 9.63 -4.57 -16.47
N ARG A 352 10.65 -4.85 -15.65
CA ARG A 352 11.05 -3.99 -14.53
C ARG A 352 12.26 -3.13 -14.83
N LEU A 353 13.09 -3.58 -15.77
CA LEU A 353 14.32 -2.93 -16.18
C LEU A 353 15.22 -2.58 -14.97
N ASN A 354 15.39 -3.52 -14.05
CA ASN A 354 16.32 -3.42 -12.92
C ASN A 354 17.57 -4.27 -13.16
N PHE A 355 18.30 -3.96 -14.24
CA PHE A 355 19.44 -4.77 -14.71
C PHE A 355 20.68 -4.63 -13.82
N GLY A 356 20.71 -3.63 -12.94
CA GLY A 356 21.77 -3.50 -11.95
C GLY A 356 21.98 -4.80 -11.15
N GLN A 357 20.93 -5.58 -10.87
CA GLN A 357 21.06 -6.86 -10.16
C GLN A 357 21.77 -7.94 -10.98
N VAL A 358 21.60 -7.94 -12.30
CA VAL A 358 22.26 -8.89 -13.21
C VAL A 358 23.75 -8.57 -13.28
N ARG A 359 24.11 -7.28 -13.31
CA ARG A 359 25.50 -6.82 -13.20
C ARG A 359 26.10 -7.06 -11.82
N GLU A 360 25.32 -6.90 -10.74
CA GLU A 360 25.74 -7.27 -9.40
C GLU A 360 26.05 -8.78 -9.32
N ALA A 361 25.20 -9.64 -9.89
CA ALA A 361 25.44 -11.07 -9.91
C ALA A 361 26.74 -11.44 -10.65
N LEU A 362 26.97 -10.86 -11.83
CA LEU A 362 28.21 -11.04 -12.58
C LEU A 362 29.43 -10.58 -11.77
N MET A 363 29.36 -9.38 -11.19
CA MET A 363 30.43 -8.84 -10.35
C MET A 363 30.65 -9.68 -9.09
N GLY A 364 29.59 -10.27 -8.52
CA GLY A 364 29.65 -11.23 -7.42
C GLY A 364 30.45 -12.47 -7.80
N ARG A 365 30.28 -13.01 -9.01
CA ARG A 365 31.10 -14.13 -9.53
C ARG A 365 32.56 -13.74 -9.69
N ILE A 366 32.82 -12.57 -10.29
CA ILE A 366 34.19 -12.06 -10.50
C ILE A 366 34.90 -11.87 -9.15
N THR A 367 34.27 -11.17 -8.20
CA THR A 367 34.84 -10.90 -6.87
C THR A 367 35.04 -12.15 -6.03
N HIS A 368 34.14 -13.14 -6.15
CA HIS A 368 34.32 -14.44 -5.52
C HIS A 368 35.56 -15.16 -6.04
N ALA A 369 35.79 -15.15 -7.37
CA ALA A 369 37.00 -15.70 -7.99
C ALA A 369 38.27 -14.89 -7.65
N GLU A 370 38.15 -13.57 -7.49
CA GLU A 370 39.26 -12.67 -7.12
C GLU A 370 39.56 -12.70 -5.60
N HIS A 371 38.68 -13.29 -4.78
CA HIS A 371 38.75 -13.30 -3.30
C HIS A 371 38.83 -11.90 -2.66
N SER A 372 38.19 -10.91 -3.28
CA SER A 372 38.14 -9.53 -2.77
C SER A 372 36.84 -8.83 -3.15
N PRO A 373 36.23 -8.03 -2.26
CA PRO A 373 35.00 -7.31 -2.58
C PRO A 373 35.25 -6.24 -3.65
N ALA A 374 34.24 -5.98 -4.49
CA ALA A 374 34.27 -4.87 -5.45
C ALA A 374 33.68 -3.61 -4.84
N ILE A 375 34.28 -2.46 -5.17
CA ILE A 375 33.72 -1.13 -4.91
C ILE A 375 33.25 -0.57 -6.25
N ILE A 376 31.95 -0.40 -6.40
CA ILE A 376 31.24 0.12 -7.58
C ILE A 376 30.41 1.32 -7.11
N PRO A 377 31.01 2.52 -7.03
CA PRO A 377 30.27 3.72 -6.65
C PRO A 377 29.16 4.03 -7.68
N PRO A 378 28.03 4.59 -7.25
CA PRO A 378 26.98 5.12 -8.13
C PRO A 378 27.52 5.94 -9.32
N PHE A 379 27.08 5.65 -10.54
CA PHE A 379 27.51 6.32 -11.78
C PHE A 379 28.96 6.05 -12.23
N HIS A 380 29.64 5.09 -11.60
CA HIS A 380 31.01 4.67 -11.93
C HIS A 380 31.09 3.17 -12.24
N ALA A 381 30.02 2.58 -12.79
CA ALA A 381 30.04 1.19 -13.23
C ALA A 381 31.10 0.92 -14.32
N PRO A 382 31.81 -0.23 -14.25
CA PRO A 382 32.69 -0.70 -15.32
C PRO A 382 31.97 -0.81 -16.67
N SER A 383 32.69 -0.54 -17.75
CA SER A 383 32.17 -0.74 -19.11
C SER A 383 31.99 -2.23 -19.42
N ALA A 384 31.19 -2.55 -20.44
CA ALA A 384 31.03 -3.93 -20.90
C ALA A 384 32.38 -4.58 -21.30
N GLU A 385 33.25 -3.82 -21.99
CA GLU A 385 34.61 -4.26 -22.35
C GLU A 385 35.44 -4.61 -21.11
N GLU A 386 35.38 -3.79 -20.06
CA GLU A 386 36.09 -4.05 -18.82
C GLU A 386 35.53 -5.30 -18.11
N LEU A 387 34.20 -5.46 -18.06
CA LEU A 387 33.55 -6.62 -17.49
C LEU A 387 33.92 -7.91 -18.21
N HIS A 388 33.90 -7.94 -19.55
CA HIS A 388 34.38 -9.09 -20.33
C HIS A 388 35.83 -9.45 -20.00
N ALA A 389 36.71 -8.44 -19.96
CA ALA A 389 38.11 -8.65 -19.66
C ALA A 389 38.30 -9.20 -18.23
N ARG A 390 37.47 -8.76 -17.27
CA ARG A 390 37.48 -9.29 -15.90
C ARG A 390 36.94 -10.72 -15.83
N CYS A 391 35.86 -11.06 -16.52
CA CYS A 391 35.35 -12.43 -16.61
C CYS A 391 36.45 -13.39 -17.07
N LEU A 392 37.14 -13.05 -18.17
CA LEU A 392 38.23 -13.88 -18.70
C LEU A 392 39.39 -14.02 -17.71
N ARG A 393 39.78 -12.93 -17.01
CA ARG A 393 40.82 -12.99 -15.96
C ARG A 393 40.41 -13.84 -14.76
N ALA A 394 39.12 -13.83 -14.42
CA ALA A 394 38.53 -14.62 -13.35
C ALA A 394 38.28 -16.10 -13.73
N GLY A 395 38.60 -16.51 -14.98
CA GLY A 395 38.35 -17.86 -15.47
C GLY A 395 36.87 -18.16 -15.74
N LEU A 396 36.03 -17.12 -15.81
CA LEU A 396 34.62 -17.22 -16.15
C LEU A 396 34.42 -17.14 -17.66
N ARG A 397 33.25 -17.56 -18.14
CA ARG A 397 32.87 -17.38 -19.53
C ARG A 397 32.79 -15.89 -19.89
N GLN A 398 33.17 -15.55 -21.11
CA GLN A 398 33.18 -14.16 -21.56
C GLN A 398 31.79 -13.51 -21.51
N ASP A 399 30.73 -14.28 -21.80
CA ASP A 399 29.34 -13.84 -21.73
C ASP A 399 28.77 -13.78 -20.30
N GLY A 400 29.55 -14.17 -19.28
CA GLY A 400 29.15 -14.10 -17.87
C GLY A 400 28.04 -15.06 -17.45
N MET A 401 27.57 -15.95 -18.34
CA MET A 401 26.51 -16.92 -18.08
C MET A 401 27.09 -18.32 -17.87
N GLU A 402 26.31 -19.24 -17.28
CA GLU A 402 26.72 -20.62 -17.00
C GLU A 402 25.67 -21.66 -17.43
N THR A 403 26.10 -22.85 -17.82
CA THR A 403 25.19 -23.99 -18.02
C THR A 403 24.92 -24.67 -16.69
N LEU A 404 23.71 -24.51 -16.17
CA LEU A 404 23.27 -25.13 -14.91
C LEU A 404 22.81 -26.58 -15.12
N THR A 405 22.92 -27.40 -14.08
CA THR A 405 22.37 -28.77 -14.03
C THR A 405 21.17 -28.81 -13.08
N LEU A 406 20.05 -29.43 -13.48
CA LEU A 406 18.83 -29.46 -12.68
C LEU A 406 18.90 -30.52 -11.57
N GLY A 407 19.27 -30.14 -10.34
CA GLY A 407 19.58 -31.10 -9.27
C GLY A 407 20.96 -31.75 -9.45
N VAL A 408 21.40 -32.53 -8.46
CA VAL A 408 22.78 -33.09 -8.42
C VAL A 408 23.10 -33.98 -9.63
N ASP A 409 22.16 -34.84 -10.02
CA ASP A 409 22.35 -35.83 -11.11
C ASP A 409 21.37 -35.63 -12.28
N GLY A 410 20.71 -34.48 -12.36
CA GLY A 410 19.72 -34.23 -13.40
C GLY A 410 20.31 -33.77 -14.74
N PRO A 411 19.46 -33.46 -15.71
CA PRO A 411 19.91 -32.97 -17.01
C PRO A 411 20.45 -31.54 -16.91
N ALA A 412 21.42 -31.21 -17.78
CA ALA A 412 21.80 -29.83 -18.03
C ALA A 412 20.61 -29.05 -18.61
N LEU A 413 20.44 -27.80 -18.19
CA LEU A 413 19.46 -26.91 -18.78
C LEU A 413 19.81 -26.61 -20.24
N ALA A 414 18.79 -26.41 -21.07
CA ALA A 414 18.98 -26.30 -22.53
C ALA A 414 19.79 -25.07 -22.96
N ARG A 415 19.79 -24.00 -22.15
CA ARG A 415 20.48 -22.73 -22.38
C ARG A 415 21.31 -22.32 -21.16
N PRO A 416 22.40 -21.57 -21.35
CA PRO A 416 23.12 -20.98 -20.23
C PRO A 416 22.28 -19.88 -19.55
N SER A 417 22.50 -19.66 -18.26
CA SER A 417 21.78 -18.69 -17.43
C SER A 417 22.75 -17.77 -16.69
N THR A 418 22.31 -16.54 -16.43
CA THR A 418 23.01 -15.64 -15.50
C THR A 418 22.82 -16.12 -14.07
N VAL A 419 23.92 -16.32 -13.36
CA VAL A 419 23.95 -16.81 -11.98
C VAL A 419 25.13 -16.21 -11.22
N GLY A 420 24.85 -15.64 -10.05
CA GLY A 420 25.87 -14.99 -9.23
C GLY A 420 25.35 -14.48 -7.88
N TRP A 421 26.27 -14.07 -7.02
CA TRP A 421 25.91 -13.58 -5.69
C TRP A 421 25.31 -12.17 -5.77
N VAL A 422 24.09 -12.03 -5.26
CA VAL A 422 23.35 -10.78 -5.12
C VAL A 422 23.02 -10.57 -3.65
N TYR A 423 23.02 -9.31 -3.20
CA TYR A 423 22.71 -9.00 -1.81
C TYR A 423 21.20 -8.86 -1.57
N TRP A 424 20.63 -9.82 -0.84
CA TRP A 424 19.20 -9.91 -0.52
C TRP A 424 18.94 -9.77 0.98
N GLY A 425 17.80 -9.19 1.35
CA GLY A 425 17.35 -9.10 2.73
C GLY A 425 15.91 -9.56 2.90
N ARG A 426 15.59 -10.04 4.11
CA ARG A 426 14.24 -10.38 4.53
C ARG A 426 13.58 -9.15 5.14
N THR A 427 12.37 -8.83 4.69
CA THR A 427 11.63 -7.66 5.16
C THR A 427 10.85 -7.96 6.45
N THR A 428 10.31 -6.93 7.09
CA THR A 428 9.34 -7.04 8.20
C THR A 428 8.00 -7.67 7.78
N HIS A 429 7.73 -7.77 6.48
CA HIS A 429 6.51 -8.37 5.93
C HIS A 429 6.65 -9.91 5.90
N THR A 430 6.18 -10.55 6.95
CA THR A 430 6.23 -12.00 7.13
C THR A 430 4.85 -12.62 7.05
N ALA A 431 4.77 -13.86 6.55
CA ALA A 431 3.51 -14.60 6.48
C ALA A 431 2.83 -14.69 7.87
N ARG A 432 3.65 -14.83 8.91
CA ARG A 432 3.20 -14.84 10.31
C ARG A 432 2.51 -13.55 10.75
N ALA A 433 3.02 -12.38 10.37
CA ALA A 433 2.46 -11.10 10.78
C ALA A 433 1.15 -10.78 10.04
N ALA A 434 1.04 -11.28 8.80
CA ALA A 434 -0.13 -11.10 7.96
C ALA A 434 -1.31 -11.97 8.41
N LEU A 435 -1.05 -13.25 8.76
CA LEU A 435 -2.09 -14.22 9.12
C LEU A 435 -2.91 -13.76 10.33
N ARG A 436 -4.21 -13.49 10.10
CA ARG A 436 -5.18 -13.19 11.16
C ARG A 436 -6.52 -13.82 10.84
N VAL A 437 -7.25 -14.24 11.86
CA VAL A 437 -8.59 -14.81 11.71
C VAL A 437 -9.47 -14.41 12.88
N THR A 438 -10.74 -14.14 12.60
CA THR A 438 -11.72 -13.71 13.60
C THR A 438 -13.05 -14.42 13.38
N THR A 439 -13.51 -15.12 14.41
CA THR A 439 -14.87 -15.67 14.51
C THR A 439 -15.61 -15.14 15.73
N ILE A 440 -15.01 -15.29 16.92
CA ILE A 440 -15.51 -14.81 18.21
C ILE A 440 -14.50 -13.83 18.81
N GLY A 441 -14.96 -12.69 19.33
CA GLY A 441 -14.10 -11.68 19.94
C GLY A 441 -13.23 -10.95 18.90
N GLY A 442 -13.53 -9.68 18.64
CA GLY A 442 -12.88 -8.88 17.60
C GLY A 442 -13.84 -8.45 16.50
N ALA A 443 -13.41 -7.47 15.71
CA ALA A 443 -14.25 -6.89 14.66
C ALA A 443 -14.27 -7.78 13.40
N GLY A 444 -13.13 -8.38 13.01
CA GLY A 444 -12.99 -9.08 11.73
C GLY A 444 -12.49 -8.14 10.63
N GLN A 445 -12.43 -8.63 9.39
CA GLN A 445 -12.00 -7.81 8.24
C GLN A 445 -13.04 -6.71 7.95
N HIS A 446 -12.55 -5.54 7.59
CA HIS A 446 -13.37 -4.37 7.30
C HIS A 446 -13.83 -4.42 5.83
N GLN A 447 -15.10 -4.08 5.59
CA GLN A 447 -15.71 -4.10 4.26
C GLN A 447 -16.49 -2.81 4.04
N ASP A 448 -16.12 -2.11 2.97
CA ASP A 448 -16.57 -0.76 2.67
C ASP A 448 -17.55 -0.71 1.47
N GLU A 449 -17.85 0.50 1.00
CA GLU A 449 -18.79 0.73 -0.11
C GLU A 449 -18.26 0.11 -1.42
N LEU A 450 -16.95 0.03 -1.63
CA LEU A 450 -16.38 -0.58 -2.83
C LEU A 450 -16.66 -2.09 -2.82
N ALA A 451 -16.35 -2.76 -1.71
CA ALA A 451 -16.66 -4.19 -1.57
C ALA A 451 -18.16 -4.47 -1.76
N TYR A 452 -19.04 -3.58 -1.28
CA TYR A 452 -20.47 -3.65 -1.52
C TYR A 452 -20.82 -3.57 -3.01
N VAL A 453 -20.27 -2.59 -3.74
CA VAL A 453 -20.52 -2.39 -5.17
C VAL A 453 -20.11 -3.63 -5.96
N GLU A 454 -18.95 -4.20 -5.68
CA GLU A 454 -18.45 -5.41 -6.35
C GLU A 454 -19.37 -6.61 -6.18
N LEU A 455 -19.82 -6.86 -4.94
CA LEU A 455 -20.79 -7.92 -4.67
C LEU A 455 -22.16 -7.62 -5.31
N ARG A 456 -22.59 -6.36 -5.34
CA ARG A 456 -23.86 -5.95 -5.93
C ARG A 456 -23.85 -6.17 -7.44
N ASP A 457 -22.77 -5.81 -8.12
CA ASP A 457 -22.60 -5.96 -9.56
C ASP A 457 -22.43 -7.44 -9.96
N ALA A 458 -22.00 -8.30 -9.02
CA ALA A 458 -22.11 -9.75 -9.12
C ALA A 458 -23.53 -10.31 -8.84
N SER A 459 -24.44 -9.46 -8.37
CA SER A 459 -25.74 -9.81 -7.79
C SER A 459 -25.62 -10.84 -6.65
N ALA A 460 -24.56 -10.74 -5.84
CA ALA A 460 -24.32 -11.56 -4.67
C ALA A 460 -25.05 -10.99 -3.42
N PHE A 461 -26.38 -10.89 -3.52
CA PHE A 461 -27.23 -10.21 -2.55
C PHE A 461 -27.34 -10.95 -1.21
N GLU A 462 -27.31 -12.28 -1.21
CA GLU A 462 -27.31 -13.06 0.03
C GLU A 462 -25.98 -12.92 0.77
N ASN A 463 -24.86 -12.85 0.05
CA ASN A 463 -23.55 -12.56 0.62
C ASN A 463 -23.46 -11.13 1.16
N ILE A 464 -24.05 -10.13 0.50
CA ILE A 464 -24.18 -8.77 1.04
C ILE A 464 -24.97 -8.77 2.35
N ARG A 465 -26.12 -9.47 2.39
CA ARG A 465 -26.92 -9.59 3.61
C ARG A 465 -26.16 -10.33 4.71
N GLU A 466 -25.26 -11.25 4.37
CA GLU A 466 -24.38 -11.81 5.38
C GLU A 466 -23.33 -10.81 5.89
N HIS A 467 -22.59 -10.12 5.01
CA HIS A 467 -21.53 -9.20 5.39
C HIS A 467 -22.04 -8.03 6.27
N TRP A 468 -23.02 -7.27 5.79
CA TRP A 468 -23.51 -6.06 6.47
C TRP A 468 -24.69 -6.30 7.41
N ASN A 469 -25.09 -7.56 7.60
CA ASN A 469 -26.07 -7.92 8.60
C ASN A 469 -25.65 -9.15 9.40
N THR A 470 -25.82 -10.37 8.88
CA THR A 470 -25.70 -11.60 9.71
C THR A 470 -24.35 -11.76 10.41
N ARG A 471 -23.26 -11.43 9.72
CA ARG A 471 -21.88 -11.53 10.19
C ARG A 471 -21.28 -10.17 10.61
N ALA A 472 -22.05 -9.08 10.58
CA ALA A 472 -21.58 -7.77 11.01
C ALA A 472 -21.26 -7.77 12.51
N ALA A 473 -20.07 -7.30 12.88
CA ALA A 473 -19.61 -7.22 14.26
C ALA A 473 -20.38 -6.19 15.09
N GLU A 474 -20.99 -5.22 14.43
CA GLU A 474 -21.79 -4.14 15.03
C GLU A 474 -23.17 -4.63 15.50
N ARG A 475 -23.55 -5.89 15.21
CA ARG A 475 -24.80 -6.48 15.72
C ARG A 475 -24.75 -6.66 17.23
N ALA A 476 -25.83 -6.26 17.90
CA ALA A 476 -25.98 -6.44 19.35
C ALA A 476 -25.97 -7.92 19.78
N ASP A 477 -26.41 -8.83 18.92
CA ASP A 477 -26.45 -10.29 19.15
C ASP A 477 -25.29 -11.04 18.49
N THR A 478 -24.24 -10.35 18.04
CA THR A 478 -23.12 -10.94 17.27
C THR A 478 -22.41 -12.08 18.01
N GLU A 479 -22.31 -12.01 19.35
CA GLU A 479 -21.70 -13.07 20.17
C GLU A 479 -22.50 -14.39 20.12
N MET A 480 -23.79 -14.33 19.78
CA MET A 480 -24.63 -15.52 19.64
C MET A 480 -24.46 -16.22 18.29
N LEU A 481 -23.74 -15.62 17.33
CA LEU A 481 -23.53 -16.21 16.01
C LEU A 481 -22.77 -17.54 16.10
N ALA A 482 -21.76 -17.64 16.97
CA ALA A 482 -21.03 -18.89 17.18
C ALA A 482 -21.93 -20.04 17.64
N VAL A 483 -22.81 -19.74 18.61
CA VAL A 483 -23.79 -20.71 19.13
C VAL A 483 -24.75 -21.14 18.02
N ARG A 484 -25.19 -20.21 17.17
CA ARG A 484 -26.05 -20.53 16.01
C ARG A 484 -25.34 -21.42 15.00
N VAL A 485 -24.07 -21.15 14.72
CA VAL A 485 -23.24 -21.94 13.80
C VAL A 485 -23.09 -23.39 14.29
N ALA A 486 -22.76 -23.57 15.58
CA ALA A 486 -22.61 -24.89 16.20
C ALA A 486 -23.95 -25.64 16.35
N ALA A 487 -25.08 -24.93 16.50
CA ALA A 487 -26.39 -25.54 16.69
C ALA A 487 -27.01 -26.14 15.42
N GLY A 488 -26.60 -25.69 14.22
CA GLY A 488 -27.16 -26.20 12.96
C GLY A 488 -27.09 -25.19 11.81
N PRO A 489 -27.94 -25.36 10.77
CA PRO A 489 -28.02 -24.44 9.64
C PRO A 489 -28.25 -23.00 10.08
N VAL A 490 -27.49 -22.07 9.50
CA VAL A 490 -27.58 -20.64 9.82
C VAL A 490 -28.52 -19.96 8.84
N GLU A 491 -29.52 -19.26 9.39
CA GLU A 491 -30.40 -18.36 8.65
C GLU A 491 -29.92 -16.91 8.73
N GLN A 492 -30.37 -16.05 7.82
CA GLN A 492 -30.08 -14.62 7.86
C GLN A 492 -30.62 -13.99 9.17
N SER A 493 -29.83 -13.10 9.77
CA SER A 493 -30.22 -12.37 10.99
C SER A 493 -31.43 -11.45 10.75
N PRO A 494 -32.28 -11.23 11.77
CA PRO A 494 -33.47 -10.41 11.64
C PRO A 494 -33.13 -8.94 11.36
N LEU A 495 -34.08 -8.26 10.72
CA LEU A 495 -34.03 -6.83 10.43
C LEU A 495 -34.10 -5.99 11.71
N PRO A 496 -33.60 -4.74 11.68
CA PRO A 496 -32.82 -4.15 10.59
C PRO A 496 -31.32 -4.55 10.64
N THR A 497 -30.55 -4.11 9.64
CA THR A 497 -29.07 -4.09 9.76
C THR A 497 -28.62 -3.16 10.90
N PRO A 498 -27.42 -3.37 11.48
CA PRO A 498 -26.84 -2.46 12.48
C PRO A 498 -26.72 -1.01 12.00
N GLN A 499 -26.32 -0.85 10.74
CA GLN A 499 -26.08 0.47 10.16
C GLN A 499 -27.39 1.24 9.98
N PHE A 500 -28.46 0.57 9.50
CA PHE A 500 -29.77 1.19 9.41
C PHE A 500 -30.35 1.51 10.80
N ALA A 501 -30.17 0.65 11.80
CA ALA A 501 -30.55 0.95 13.18
C ALA A 501 -29.85 2.23 13.68
N THR A 502 -28.54 2.34 13.44
CA THR A 502 -27.75 3.54 13.78
C THR A 502 -28.25 4.79 13.05
N LEU A 503 -28.61 4.67 11.77
CA LEU A 503 -29.23 5.77 11.02
C LEU A 503 -30.55 6.21 11.67
N VAL A 504 -31.42 5.27 12.04
CA VAL A 504 -32.71 5.58 12.69
C VAL A 504 -32.49 6.30 14.03
N GLU A 505 -31.51 5.89 14.83
CA GLU A 505 -31.16 6.56 16.09
C GLU A 505 -30.68 8.00 15.86
N ARG A 506 -29.80 8.22 14.86
CA ARG A 506 -29.32 9.55 14.49
C ARG A 506 -30.44 10.45 14.00
N LEU A 507 -31.34 9.93 13.16
CA LEU A 507 -32.52 10.65 12.71
C LEU A 507 -33.45 10.99 13.88
N ALA A 508 -33.67 10.06 14.82
CA ALA A 508 -34.49 10.30 15.99
C ALA A 508 -33.90 11.41 16.87
N ALA A 509 -32.57 11.48 17.02
CA ALA A 509 -31.91 12.57 17.74
C ALA A 509 -32.10 13.95 17.07
N ALA A 510 -32.28 13.97 15.74
CA ALA A 510 -32.63 15.16 14.97
C ALA A 510 -34.14 15.52 15.02
N GLY A 511 -34.98 14.69 15.64
CA GLY A 511 -36.44 14.86 15.65
C GLY A 511 -37.14 14.33 14.39
N VAL A 512 -36.48 13.42 13.65
CA VAL A 512 -37.03 12.73 12.48
C VAL A 512 -37.22 11.26 12.82
N ARG A 513 -38.46 10.78 12.82
CA ARG A 513 -38.78 9.38 13.07
C ARG A 513 -38.95 8.63 11.75
N ALA A 514 -38.21 7.54 11.61
CA ALA A 514 -38.25 6.63 10.47
C ALA A 514 -38.76 5.25 10.94
N GLU A 515 -39.96 4.85 10.50
CA GLU A 515 -40.61 3.61 10.94
C GLU A 515 -40.71 2.58 9.80
N LEU A 516 -40.04 1.44 9.99
CA LEU A 516 -40.14 0.30 9.08
C LEU A 516 -41.41 -0.51 9.40
N THR A 517 -42.37 -0.54 8.47
CA THR A 517 -43.55 -1.40 8.55
C THR A 517 -43.33 -2.68 7.73
N LEU A 518 -43.14 -3.81 8.41
CA LEU A 518 -42.83 -5.10 7.79
C LEU A 518 -43.93 -5.71 6.89
N PRO A 519 -45.24 -5.61 7.19
CA PRO A 519 -46.28 -6.17 6.33
C PRO A 519 -46.26 -5.59 4.90
N ASP A 520 -45.92 -4.31 4.77
CA ASP A 520 -45.88 -3.59 3.49
C ASP A 520 -44.45 -3.33 2.98
N GLN A 521 -43.42 -3.66 3.78
CA GLN A 521 -42.01 -3.35 3.55
C GLN A 521 -41.75 -1.88 3.17
N ARG A 522 -42.34 -0.95 3.93
CA ARG A 522 -42.24 0.50 3.72
C ARG A 522 -41.56 1.19 4.89
N LEU A 523 -40.86 2.29 4.60
CA LEU A 523 -40.29 3.18 5.60
C LEU A 523 -41.07 4.50 5.60
N ARG A 524 -41.70 4.82 6.73
CA ARG A 524 -42.47 6.06 6.89
C ARG A 524 -41.66 7.10 7.66
N PHE A 525 -41.66 8.34 7.18
CA PHE A 525 -40.97 9.44 7.84
C PHE A 525 -41.96 10.44 8.42
N ARG A 526 -41.73 10.89 9.66
CA ARG A 526 -42.50 11.97 10.29
C ARG A 526 -41.64 12.77 11.25
N LEU A 527 -41.99 14.04 11.45
CA LEU A 527 -41.41 14.81 12.55
C LEU A 527 -41.96 14.27 13.87
N ASP A 528 -41.06 13.95 14.79
CA ASP A 528 -41.41 13.46 16.12
C ASP A 528 -40.35 13.97 17.11
N PRO A 529 -40.70 14.79 18.11
CA PRO A 529 -39.74 15.29 19.08
C PRO A 529 -39.04 14.14 19.82
N PRO A 530 -37.73 14.21 20.08
CA PRO A 530 -37.02 13.15 20.79
C PRO A 530 -37.58 13.00 22.21
N THR A 531 -38.00 11.77 22.57
CA THR A 531 -38.69 11.48 23.84
C THR A 531 -37.73 11.16 24.97
N ASP A 532 -36.79 10.24 24.76
CA ASP A 532 -35.82 9.77 25.76
C ASP A 532 -34.46 10.44 25.60
N LYS A 533 -33.82 10.80 26.73
CA LYS A 533 -32.48 11.45 26.79
C LYS A 533 -32.33 12.58 25.77
N ALA A 534 -33.06 13.68 25.95
CA ALA A 534 -32.98 14.86 25.07
C ALA A 534 -32.62 16.12 25.85
N LEU A 535 -31.84 17.00 25.23
CA LEU A 535 -31.56 18.35 25.71
C LEU A 535 -32.74 19.25 25.37
N THR A 536 -33.37 19.84 26.40
CA THR A 536 -34.34 20.92 26.20
C THR A 536 -33.58 22.20 25.87
N LEU A 537 -33.95 22.86 24.77
CA LEU A 537 -33.29 24.08 24.35
C LEU A 537 -33.80 25.28 25.16
N ALA A 538 -32.88 26.18 25.52
CA ALA A 538 -33.16 27.40 26.29
C ALA A 538 -34.22 28.29 25.62
N THR A 539 -34.31 28.21 24.29
CA THR A 539 -35.31 28.87 23.47
C THR A 539 -35.61 28.02 22.23
N PRO A 540 -36.83 28.07 21.65
CA PRO A 540 -37.11 27.39 20.40
C PRO A 540 -36.26 27.95 19.25
N VAL A 541 -35.74 27.05 18.42
CA VAL A 541 -34.90 27.36 17.25
C VAL A 541 -35.49 26.73 16.00
N LEU A 542 -35.19 27.26 14.82
CA LEU A 542 -35.62 26.64 13.57
C LEU A 542 -34.81 25.36 13.32
N HIS A 543 -35.48 24.29 12.90
CA HIS A 543 -34.81 23.02 12.57
C HIS A 543 -33.70 23.25 11.52
N PRO A 544 -32.42 22.93 11.78
CA PRO A 544 -31.29 23.25 10.91
C PRO A 544 -31.47 22.76 9.47
N TRP A 545 -31.93 21.53 9.30
CA TRP A 545 -32.19 20.94 7.98
C TRP A 545 -33.42 21.51 7.23
N LEU A 546 -34.22 22.38 7.84
CA LEU A 546 -35.45 22.96 7.25
C LEU A 546 -35.37 24.49 7.03
N ARG A 547 -34.23 25.14 7.32
CA ARG A 547 -34.08 26.60 7.32
C ARG A 547 -34.48 27.31 6.02
N GLY A 548 -34.33 26.64 4.86
CA GLY A 548 -34.60 27.20 3.54
C GLY A 548 -35.95 26.83 2.91
N TRP A 549 -36.88 26.19 3.63
CA TRP A 549 -38.09 25.64 3.01
C TRP A 549 -39.24 26.66 2.87
N SER A 550 -39.57 27.45 3.90
CA SER A 550 -40.65 28.43 3.75
C SER A 550 -40.14 29.75 3.18
N SER A 551 -40.92 30.38 2.30
CA SER A 551 -40.64 31.72 1.76
C SER A 551 -40.64 32.82 2.83
N THR A 552 -41.08 32.52 4.06
CA THR A 552 -41.08 33.40 5.23
C THR A 552 -40.04 33.02 6.29
N GLY A 553 -39.29 31.92 6.12
CA GLY A 553 -38.26 31.41 7.05
C GLY A 553 -38.74 31.00 8.44
N TRP A 554 -39.93 31.41 8.88
CA TRP A 554 -40.45 31.20 10.24
C TRP A 554 -41.82 30.52 10.18
N SER A 555 -41.87 29.23 10.47
CA SER A 555 -43.10 28.48 10.74
C SER A 555 -43.00 27.84 12.13
N PRO A 556 -43.98 28.03 13.03
CA PRO A 556 -44.01 27.35 14.33
C PRO A 556 -43.96 25.82 14.23
N ALA A 557 -44.37 25.26 13.08
CA ALA A 557 -44.38 23.81 12.84
C ALA A 557 -42.98 23.20 12.67
N TYR A 558 -41.92 24.01 12.49
CA TYR A 558 -40.55 23.55 12.26
C TYR A 558 -39.58 23.98 13.38
N GLN A 559 -40.13 24.33 14.54
CA GLN A 559 -39.32 24.71 15.69
C GLN A 559 -38.89 23.49 16.50
N LEU A 560 -37.59 23.42 16.79
CA LEU A 560 -37.03 22.50 17.76
C LEU A 560 -37.10 23.13 19.14
N THR A 561 -37.74 22.44 20.07
CA THR A 561 -37.69 22.74 21.50
C THR A 561 -36.79 21.76 22.25
N ARG A 562 -36.47 20.63 21.62
CA ARG A 562 -35.60 19.57 22.16
C ARG A 562 -34.74 19.00 21.04
N VAL A 563 -33.54 18.56 21.38
CA VAL A 563 -32.65 17.75 20.51
C VAL A 563 -32.23 16.50 21.27
N GLY A 564 -32.08 15.37 20.58
CA GLY A 564 -31.65 14.12 21.22
C GLY A 564 -30.23 14.24 21.77
N ALA A 565 -29.93 13.53 22.85
CA ALA A 565 -28.59 13.48 23.41
C ALA A 565 -27.71 12.51 22.64
N TRP A 566 -26.49 12.95 22.30
CA TRP A 566 -25.49 12.10 21.66
C TRP A 566 -24.10 12.31 22.28
N PRO A 567 -23.84 11.76 23.48
CA PRO A 567 -22.59 11.98 24.21
C PRO A 567 -21.30 11.66 23.43
N PRO A 568 -21.26 10.68 22.50
CA PRO A 568 -20.04 10.44 21.71
C PRO A 568 -19.59 11.61 20.81
N LEU A 569 -20.47 12.59 20.52
CA LEU A 569 -20.13 13.74 19.66
C LEU A 569 -19.61 14.92 20.49
N THR A 570 -18.44 15.45 20.13
CA THR A 570 -17.87 16.65 20.77
C THR A 570 -18.77 17.87 20.56
N GLU A 571 -19.42 17.96 19.40
CA GLU A 571 -20.38 19.00 19.04
C GLU A 571 -21.60 18.99 19.97
N TYR A 572 -22.00 17.81 20.47
CA TYR A 572 -23.08 17.70 21.44
C TYR A 572 -22.68 18.33 22.79
N HIS A 573 -21.45 18.10 23.26
CA HIS A 573 -20.95 18.74 24.48
C HIS A 573 -20.83 20.26 24.33
N ALA A 574 -20.34 20.74 23.19
CA ALA A 574 -20.29 22.17 22.88
C ALA A 574 -21.70 22.79 22.86
N LEU A 575 -22.67 22.07 22.29
CA LEU A 575 -24.08 22.45 22.28
C LEU A 575 -24.67 22.54 23.69
N VAL A 576 -24.46 21.52 24.54
CA VAL A 576 -24.92 21.53 25.94
C VAL A 576 -24.36 22.74 26.70
N ALA A 577 -23.06 23.02 26.54
CA ALA A 577 -22.39 24.13 27.18
C ALA A 577 -22.95 25.50 26.72
N SER A 578 -23.16 25.66 25.41
CA SER A 578 -23.76 26.87 24.83
C SER A 578 -25.22 27.07 25.29
N ASN A 579 -26.01 26.00 25.31
CA ASN A 579 -27.39 26.04 25.77
C ASN A 579 -27.48 26.46 27.24
N GLY A 580 -26.70 25.84 28.13
CA GLY A 580 -26.67 26.20 29.54
C GLY A 580 -26.14 27.62 29.80
N ARG A 581 -25.26 28.15 28.94
CA ARG A 581 -24.84 29.57 28.99
C ARG A 581 -26.02 30.49 28.68
N LEU A 582 -26.80 30.19 27.64
CA LEU A 582 -27.97 31.00 27.29
C LEU A 582 -29.05 30.94 28.38
N GLU A 583 -29.32 29.76 28.96
CA GLU A 583 -30.28 29.62 30.08
C GLU A 583 -29.95 30.54 31.26
N ARG A 584 -28.68 30.58 31.68
CA ARG A 584 -28.22 31.49 32.74
C ARG A 584 -28.40 32.96 32.36
N LEU A 585 -28.02 33.35 31.15
CA LEU A 585 -28.17 34.74 30.67
C LEU A 585 -29.65 35.18 30.57
N LEU A 586 -30.57 34.24 30.27
CA LEU A 586 -32.00 34.49 30.26
C LEU A 586 -32.57 34.64 31.68
N ALA A 587 -32.06 33.88 32.65
CA ALA A 587 -32.45 33.96 34.06
C ALA A 587 -31.96 35.26 34.74
N ASP A 588 -30.75 35.72 34.43
CA ASP A 588 -30.07 36.82 35.12
C ASP A 588 -30.36 38.23 34.56
N ALA A 589 -31.35 38.38 33.66
CA ALA A 589 -31.70 39.63 32.98
C ALA A 589 -30.50 40.34 32.30
N ALA A 590 -29.60 39.55 31.70
CA ALA A 590 -28.38 40.05 31.06
C ALA A 590 -28.65 41.03 29.90
N PRO A 591 -27.68 41.94 29.57
CA PRO A 591 -27.79 42.87 28.46
C PRO A 591 -28.22 42.21 27.14
N THR A 592 -29.08 42.89 26.37
CA THR A 592 -29.65 42.38 25.12
C THR A 592 -28.59 41.94 24.09
N SER A 593 -27.46 42.65 24.02
CA SER A 593 -26.34 42.31 23.12
C SER A 593 -25.71 40.95 23.46
N LEU A 594 -25.47 40.67 24.74
CA LEU A 594 -24.91 39.39 25.20
C LEU A 594 -25.91 38.23 24.99
N ARG A 595 -27.21 38.50 25.18
CA ARG A 595 -28.27 37.52 24.88
C ARG A 595 -28.35 37.21 23.38
N GLN A 596 -28.24 38.22 22.52
CA GLN A 596 -28.20 38.03 21.06
C GLN A 596 -26.96 37.25 20.61
N GLN A 597 -25.79 37.53 21.20
CA GLN A 597 -24.56 36.81 20.91
C GLN A 597 -24.64 35.33 21.36
N ALA A 598 -25.15 35.07 22.56
CA ALA A 598 -25.33 33.71 23.06
C ALA A 598 -26.39 32.93 22.25
N LEU A 599 -27.42 33.60 21.74
CA LEU A 599 -28.40 33.01 20.82
C LEU A 599 -27.75 32.62 19.48
N ALA A 600 -26.90 33.47 18.92
CA ALA A 600 -26.18 33.18 17.68
C ALA A 600 -25.15 32.04 17.84
N ASP A 601 -24.45 31.99 18.97
CA ASP A 601 -23.56 30.86 19.31
C ASP A 601 -24.38 29.56 19.42
N LEU A 602 -25.51 29.58 20.15
CA LEU A 602 -26.39 28.40 20.25
C LEU A 602 -26.87 27.93 18.87
N ASP A 603 -27.32 28.84 17.99
CA ASP A 603 -27.74 28.49 16.62
C ASP A 603 -26.61 27.87 15.79
N THR A 604 -25.39 28.38 15.95
CA THR A 604 -24.18 27.84 15.30
C THR A 604 -23.84 26.45 15.82
N ARG A 605 -23.86 26.24 17.14
CA ARG A 605 -23.56 24.93 17.76
C ARG A 605 -24.60 23.88 17.41
N ILE A 606 -25.88 24.26 17.29
CA ILE A 606 -26.93 23.36 16.82
C ILE A 606 -26.69 22.96 15.36
N GLY A 607 -26.29 23.89 14.50
CA GLY A 607 -25.91 23.59 13.12
C GLY A 607 -24.77 22.55 13.06
N ALA A 608 -23.67 22.83 13.74
CA ALA A 608 -22.53 21.92 13.81
C ALA A 608 -22.90 20.54 14.37
N TYR A 609 -23.76 20.48 15.39
CA TYR A 609 -24.27 19.22 15.93
C TYR A 609 -25.05 18.42 14.87
N PHE A 610 -25.94 19.07 14.10
CA PHE A 610 -26.71 18.41 13.05
C PHE A 610 -25.84 17.94 11.88
N ASP A 611 -24.82 18.71 11.50
CA ASP A 611 -23.87 18.33 10.46
C ASP A 611 -23.04 17.10 10.89
N ALA A 612 -22.61 17.05 12.16
CA ALA A 612 -21.92 15.89 12.73
C ALA A 612 -22.84 14.67 12.97
N LEU A 613 -24.13 14.90 13.20
CA LEU A 613 -25.10 13.85 13.50
C LEU A 613 -25.35 12.95 12.29
N LEU A 614 -25.34 13.50 11.06
CA LEU A 614 -25.54 12.72 9.85
C LEU A 614 -24.75 13.27 8.65
N THR A 615 -23.66 12.59 8.34
CA THR A 615 -22.87 12.74 7.11
C THR A 615 -23.23 11.67 6.08
N LEU A 616 -22.77 11.85 4.83
CA LEU A 616 -22.95 10.87 3.74
C LEU A 616 -22.38 9.48 4.09
N GLY A 617 -21.24 9.42 4.78
CA GLY A 617 -20.60 8.15 5.15
C GLY A 617 -21.48 7.23 6.01
N HIS A 618 -22.47 7.75 6.73
CA HIS A 618 -23.43 6.94 7.48
C HIS A 618 -24.46 6.21 6.60
N LEU A 619 -24.48 6.50 5.29
CA LEU A 619 -25.35 5.87 4.30
C LEU A 619 -24.59 4.98 3.31
N HIS A 620 -23.26 4.91 3.42
CA HIS A 620 -22.42 3.96 2.70
C HIS A 620 -22.42 2.63 3.43
N PHE A 621 -22.29 1.51 2.73
CA PHE A 621 -22.09 0.21 3.34
C PHE A 621 -20.72 0.17 4.02
N ASP A 622 -20.73 -0.08 5.33
CA ASP A 622 -19.53 -0.12 6.15
C ASP A 622 -19.77 -1.12 7.29
N ALA A 623 -18.95 -2.16 7.37
CA ALA A 623 -19.04 -3.16 8.43
C ALA A 623 -17.71 -3.88 8.65
N HIS A 624 -17.45 -4.25 9.89
CA HIS A 624 -16.51 -5.32 10.18
C HIS A 624 -17.22 -6.67 10.15
N VAL A 625 -16.70 -7.60 9.34
CA VAL A 625 -17.36 -8.87 9.04
C VAL A 625 -16.66 -10.01 9.80
N ARG A 626 -17.41 -10.76 10.61
CA ARG A 626 -16.94 -11.97 11.32
C ARG A 626 -16.94 -13.21 10.42
N TRP A 627 -16.33 -14.30 10.90
CA TRP A 627 -16.00 -15.47 10.08
C TRP A 627 -15.18 -15.04 8.88
N SER A 628 -14.15 -14.27 9.19
CA SER A 628 -13.24 -13.71 8.23
C SER A 628 -11.80 -13.85 8.70
N GLY A 629 -10.88 -13.74 7.76
CA GLY A 629 -9.46 -13.73 8.04
C GLY A 629 -8.70 -13.01 6.94
N ARG A 630 -7.39 -12.97 7.08
CA ARG A 630 -6.47 -12.46 6.08
C ARG A 630 -5.16 -13.24 6.13
N ALA A 631 -4.50 -13.35 5.00
CA ALA A 631 -3.15 -13.90 4.92
C ALA A 631 -2.46 -13.43 3.63
N VAL A 632 -1.13 -13.52 3.60
CA VAL A 632 -0.36 -13.37 2.36
C VAL A 632 -0.68 -14.53 1.42
N ILE A 633 -0.71 -14.25 0.11
CA ILE A 633 -0.83 -15.29 -0.92
C ILE A 633 0.53 -15.80 -1.40
N ALA A 634 0.55 -17.07 -1.82
CA ALA A 634 1.68 -17.69 -2.51
C ALA A 634 1.18 -18.64 -3.61
N PRO A 635 2.00 -18.98 -4.63
CA PRO A 635 1.60 -19.91 -5.67
C PRO A 635 1.14 -21.26 -5.12
N GLY A 636 -0.02 -21.73 -5.57
CA GLY A 636 -0.60 -23.05 -5.31
C GLY A 636 -0.58 -23.93 -6.55
N THR A 637 0.59 -24.48 -6.88
CA THR A 637 0.85 -25.17 -8.17
C THR A 637 0.05 -26.45 -8.37
N ASP A 638 -0.37 -27.08 -7.27
CA ASP A 638 -1.02 -28.39 -7.26
C ASP A 638 -2.55 -28.29 -7.11
N LEU A 639 -3.07 -27.06 -7.03
CA LEU A 639 -4.50 -26.79 -6.93
C LEU A 639 -5.17 -26.87 -8.31
N ARG A 640 -6.44 -27.26 -8.33
CA ARG A 640 -7.31 -26.97 -9.47
C ARG A 640 -7.71 -25.50 -9.47
N LEU A 641 -8.18 -25.01 -10.62
CA LEU A 641 -8.59 -23.62 -10.80
C LEU A 641 -9.76 -23.19 -9.89
N ASP A 642 -10.60 -24.13 -9.47
CA ASP A 642 -11.72 -23.92 -8.54
C ASP A 642 -11.32 -24.05 -7.06
N GLN A 643 -10.04 -24.29 -6.75
CA GLN A 643 -9.57 -24.54 -5.40
C GLN A 643 -8.68 -23.40 -4.86
N VAL A 644 -8.68 -23.26 -3.54
CA VAL A 644 -7.75 -22.39 -2.80
C VAL A 644 -7.17 -23.16 -1.63
N GLY A 645 -5.87 -23.05 -1.37
CA GLY A 645 -5.29 -23.62 -0.16
C GLY A 645 -5.44 -22.65 1.01
N LEU A 646 -6.10 -23.07 2.09
CA LEU A 646 -6.25 -22.28 3.31
C LEU A 646 -5.25 -22.74 4.39
N PRO A 647 -4.58 -21.81 5.08
CA PRO A 647 -3.77 -22.13 6.25
C PRO A 647 -4.53 -22.97 7.27
N ASP A 648 -3.85 -23.94 7.88
CA ASP A 648 -4.45 -24.85 8.86
C ASP A 648 -5.14 -24.08 10.01
N GLU A 649 -4.54 -22.99 10.49
CA GLU A 649 -5.12 -22.12 11.50
C GLU A 649 -6.43 -21.45 11.05
N LEU A 650 -6.49 -20.96 9.81
CA LEU A 650 -7.70 -20.39 9.21
C LEU A 650 -8.78 -21.47 9.04
N ALA A 651 -8.41 -22.64 8.52
CA ALA A 651 -9.31 -23.75 8.32
C ALA A 651 -9.99 -24.17 9.64
N TRP A 652 -9.20 -24.44 10.68
CA TRP A 652 -9.76 -24.82 11.99
C TRP A 652 -10.58 -23.71 12.64
N THR A 653 -10.14 -22.45 12.55
CA THR A 653 -10.85 -21.36 13.22
C THR A 653 -12.18 -21.04 12.55
N LEU A 654 -12.24 -21.04 11.21
CA LEU A 654 -13.46 -20.73 10.45
C LEU A 654 -14.46 -21.89 10.45
N PHE A 655 -13.98 -23.13 10.27
CA PHE A 655 -14.83 -24.31 10.08
C PHE A 655 -15.00 -25.16 11.33
N GLY A 656 -14.10 -25.08 12.32
CA GLY A 656 -14.18 -25.84 13.57
C GLY A 656 -15.56 -25.74 14.26
N PRO A 657 -16.14 -24.53 14.41
CA PRO A 657 -17.49 -24.39 14.96
C PRO A 657 -18.60 -25.10 14.18
N LEU A 658 -18.40 -25.39 12.89
CA LEU A 658 -19.34 -26.17 12.08
C LEU A 658 -19.14 -27.68 12.28
N VAL A 659 -17.91 -28.12 12.57
CA VAL A 659 -17.58 -29.52 12.89
C VAL A 659 -18.16 -29.95 14.25
N GLU A 660 -18.36 -29.00 15.18
CA GLU A 660 -18.99 -29.22 16.49
C GLU A 660 -20.42 -29.80 16.40
N ARG A 661 -21.05 -29.73 15.22
CA ARG A 661 -22.37 -30.34 14.96
C ARG A 661 -22.33 -31.86 15.03
N GLU A 662 -21.19 -32.46 14.70
CA GLU A 662 -21.03 -33.91 14.52
C GLU A 662 -20.08 -34.52 15.55
N LEU A 663 -19.15 -33.72 16.09
CA LEU A 663 -18.09 -34.16 16.99
C LEU A 663 -18.00 -33.26 18.23
N ASP A 664 -17.47 -33.81 19.33
CA ASP A 664 -17.28 -33.03 20.56
C ASP A 664 -16.09 -32.04 20.45
N ALA A 665 -16.11 -31.02 21.31
CA ALA A 665 -15.08 -29.99 21.35
C ALA A 665 -13.68 -30.53 21.71
N ALA A 666 -13.58 -31.67 22.39
CA ALA A 666 -12.29 -32.26 22.76
C ALA A 666 -11.60 -32.89 21.54
N ALA A 667 -12.36 -33.56 20.66
CA ALA A 667 -11.87 -34.11 19.41
C ALA A 667 -11.35 -33.01 18.46
N ILE A 668 -12.06 -31.88 18.40
CA ILE A 668 -11.70 -30.71 17.59
C ILE A 668 -10.45 -30.02 18.17
N ALA A 669 -10.42 -29.77 19.48
CA ALA A 669 -9.26 -29.17 20.15
C ALA A 669 -8.00 -30.01 20.01
N ALA A 670 -8.14 -31.35 20.04
CA ALA A 670 -7.05 -32.28 19.83
C ALA A 670 -6.70 -32.52 18.35
N ARG A 671 -7.47 -31.94 17.41
CA ARG A 671 -7.36 -32.16 15.95
C ARG A 671 -7.20 -33.64 15.62
N THR A 672 -8.08 -34.48 16.15
CA THR A 672 -8.03 -35.94 15.90
C THR A 672 -8.19 -36.25 14.41
N ALA A 673 -7.81 -37.47 14.00
CA ALA A 673 -7.98 -37.90 12.61
C ALA A 673 -9.46 -37.82 12.14
N GLU A 674 -10.40 -38.17 13.02
CA GLU A 674 -11.84 -38.07 12.76
C GLU A 674 -12.29 -36.61 12.59
N ALA A 675 -11.85 -35.71 13.47
CA ALA A 675 -12.16 -34.28 13.35
C ALA A 675 -11.54 -33.66 12.10
N THR A 676 -10.32 -34.07 11.74
CA THR A 676 -9.64 -33.62 10.51
C THR A 676 -10.40 -34.08 9.27
N GLN A 677 -10.86 -35.34 9.25
CA GLN A 677 -11.67 -35.86 8.15
C GLN A 677 -13.01 -35.14 8.03
N ALA A 678 -13.69 -34.85 9.15
CA ALA A 678 -14.94 -34.09 9.15
C ALA A 678 -14.73 -32.65 8.64
N LEU A 679 -13.65 -31.99 9.08
CA LEU A 679 -13.25 -30.67 8.59
C LEU A 679 -13.01 -30.67 7.07
N GLU A 680 -12.20 -31.61 6.57
CA GLU A 680 -11.86 -31.70 5.14
C GLU A 680 -13.11 -32.02 4.29
N ALA A 681 -14.01 -32.87 4.79
CA ALA A 681 -15.29 -33.14 4.13
C ALA A 681 -16.19 -31.90 4.06
N LEU A 682 -16.25 -31.11 5.13
CA LEU A 682 -17.02 -29.86 5.15
C LEU A 682 -16.42 -28.82 4.21
N MET A 683 -15.10 -28.64 4.25
CA MET A 683 -14.36 -27.75 3.36
C MET A 683 -14.61 -28.11 1.88
N ALA A 684 -14.57 -29.39 1.51
CA ALA A 684 -14.77 -29.84 0.14
C ALA A 684 -16.16 -29.50 -0.44
N HIS A 685 -17.18 -29.28 0.40
CA HIS A 685 -18.54 -28.91 -0.02
C HIS A 685 -18.87 -27.44 0.24
N SER A 686 -17.92 -26.67 0.76
CA SER A 686 -18.10 -25.26 1.08
C SER A 686 -17.39 -24.39 0.04
N TRP A 687 -17.92 -23.19 -0.15
CA TRP A 687 -17.25 -22.09 -0.81
C TRP A 687 -16.70 -21.13 0.25
N VAL A 688 -15.49 -20.64 0.02
CA VAL A 688 -14.95 -19.46 0.71
C VAL A 688 -14.77 -18.36 -0.31
N LEU A 689 -15.03 -17.12 0.10
CA LEU A 689 -14.75 -15.94 -0.72
C LEU A 689 -13.34 -15.48 -0.40
N ILE A 690 -12.54 -15.27 -1.44
CA ILE A 690 -11.28 -14.56 -1.37
C ILE A 690 -11.51 -13.18 -1.97
N TYR A 691 -11.18 -12.16 -1.19
CA TYR A 691 -11.26 -10.76 -1.59
C TYR A 691 -9.86 -10.18 -1.67
N HIS A 692 -9.49 -9.70 -2.86
CA HIS A 692 -8.31 -8.88 -3.05
C HIS A 692 -8.76 -7.43 -3.25
N GLY A 693 -9.12 -6.79 -2.14
CA GLY A 693 -9.39 -5.35 -2.10
C GLY A 693 -8.10 -4.61 -1.87
N GLY A 694 -7.37 -4.32 -2.95
CA GLY A 694 -6.25 -3.40 -2.84
C GLY A 694 -6.75 -2.02 -2.37
N ASP A 695 -5.94 -1.33 -1.57
CA ASP A 695 -5.91 0.14 -1.63
C ASP A 695 -5.88 0.47 -3.12
N ILE A 696 -6.94 1.09 -3.67
CA ILE A 696 -7.02 1.36 -5.11
C ILE A 696 -5.80 2.20 -5.46
N HIS A 697 -4.78 1.55 -6.00
CA HIS A 697 -3.60 2.23 -6.44
C HIS A 697 -4.04 3.03 -7.67
N PRO A 698 -3.85 4.35 -7.69
CA PRO A 698 -4.53 5.26 -8.63
C PRO A 698 -4.15 5.11 -10.11
N PHE A 699 -3.35 4.09 -10.43
CA PHE A 699 -2.76 3.82 -11.74
C PHE A 699 -3.29 2.56 -12.41
N TYR A 700 -3.82 1.60 -11.63
CA TYR A 700 -4.25 0.32 -12.17
C TYR A 700 -5.77 0.33 -12.34
N ALA A 701 -6.23 -0.16 -13.50
CA ALA A 701 -7.63 -0.39 -13.77
C ALA A 701 -8.24 -1.23 -12.64
N THR A 702 -9.51 -1.00 -12.32
CA THR A 702 -10.31 -1.80 -11.40
C THR A 702 -9.98 -3.29 -11.54
N VAL A 703 -9.66 -3.95 -10.41
CA VAL A 703 -9.53 -5.42 -10.36
C VAL A 703 -10.77 -6.02 -11.04
N ASP A 704 -10.60 -6.92 -12.01
CA ASP A 704 -11.74 -7.40 -12.81
C ASP A 704 -12.74 -8.24 -11.98
N ALA A 705 -12.21 -9.00 -11.02
CA ALA A 705 -12.96 -9.88 -10.14
C ALA A 705 -12.31 -9.91 -8.75
N PRO A 706 -12.48 -8.84 -7.95
CA PRO A 706 -11.82 -8.75 -6.64
C PRO A 706 -12.38 -9.78 -5.65
N PHE A 707 -13.65 -10.19 -5.81
CA PHE A 707 -14.24 -11.33 -5.13
C PHE A 707 -14.24 -12.57 -6.03
N LEU A 708 -13.62 -13.64 -5.56
CA LEU A 708 -13.78 -14.98 -6.15
C LEU A 708 -14.07 -16.02 -5.07
N ALA A 709 -14.96 -16.95 -5.40
CA ALA A 709 -15.27 -18.09 -4.55
C ALA A 709 -14.46 -19.32 -4.98
N PHE A 710 -13.89 -20.02 -4.00
CA PHE A 710 -13.13 -21.24 -4.21
C PHE A 710 -13.56 -22.34 -3.24
N HIS A 711 -13.34 -23.59 -3.63
CA HIS A 711 -13.37 -24.72 -2.72
C HIS A 711 -12.06 -24.74 -1.90
N PRO A 712 -12.13 -24.59 -0.57
CA PRO A 712 -10.93 -24.58 0.25
C PRO A 712 -10.35 -25.98 0.40
N VAL A 713 -9.02 -26.06 0.35
CA VAL A 713 -8.22 -27.25 0.67
C VAL A 713 -7.29 -26.87 1.81
N ARG A 714 -7.12 -27.76 2.79
CA ARG A 714 -6.25 -27.48 3.94
C ARG A 714 -4.79 -27.45 3.49
N SER A 715 -4.07 -26.41 3.90
CA SER A 715 -2.64 -26.21 3.64
C SER A 715 -1.86 -26.14 4.95
N PRO A 716 -0.70 -26.81 5.07
CA PRO A 716 0.13 -26.74 6.27
C PRO A 716 0.86 -25.39 6.43
N ASP A 717 0.92 -24.58 5.38
CA ASP A 717 1.58 -23.27 5.39
C ASP A 717 0.72 -22.18 6.05
N ARG A 718 1.33 -21.02 6.35
CA ARG A 718 0.63 -19.83 6.86
C ARG A 718 0.08 -18.90 5.78
N VAL A 719 0.10 -19.34 4.53
CA VAL A 719 -0.32 -18.56 3.36
C VAL A 719 -1.56 -19.12 2.70
N VAL A 720 -2.30 -18.25 2.04
CA VAL A 720 -3.31 -18.67 1.07
C VAL A 720 -2.59 -19.12 -0.20
N ARG A 721 -2.76 -20.40 -0.57
CA ARG A 721 -2.23 -20.92 -1.83
C ARG A 721 -3.23 -20.61 -2.94
N LEU A 722 -2.84 -19.75 -3.88
CA LEU A 722 -3.69 -19.35 -5.00
C LEU A 722 -3.18 -19.97 -6.30
N HIS A 723 -4.09 -20.50 -7.11
CA HIS A 723 -3.73 -21.04 -8.42
C HIS A 723 -3.20 -19.91 -9.33
N PRO A 724 -2.01 -20.05 -9.97
CA PRO A 724 -1.38 -18.97 -10.75
C PRO A 724 -2.25 -18.35 -11.85
N GLN A 725 -3.17 -19.11 -12.44
CA GLN A 725 -4.04 -18.57 -13.49
C GLN A 725 -5.18 -17.70 -12.96
N ALA A 726 -5.51 -17.78 -11.67
CA ALA A 726 -6.48 -16.88 -11.04
C ALA A 726 -5.91 -15.49 -10.79
N CYS A 727 -4.58 -15.36 -10.70
CA CYS A 727 -3.88 -14.10 -10.40
C CYS A 727 -4.27 -12.94 -11.32
N ASN A 728 -4.36 -13.18 -12.64
CA ASN A 728 -4.63 -12.11 -13.62
C ASN A 728 -6.01 -11.46 -13.49
N ILE A 729 -7.01 -12.18 -12.98
CA ILE A 729 -8.38 -11.66 -12.79
C ILE A 729 -8.59 -11.08 -11.39
N MET A 730 -7.74 -11.47 -10.43
CA MET A 730 -7.71 -10.93 -9.06
C MET A 730 -6.69 -9.80 -8.89
N ASP A 731 -5.89 -9.49 -9.92
CA ASP A 731 -4.77 -8.54 -9.88
C ASP A 731 -3.74 -8.86 -8.78
N ALA A 732 -3.38 -10.13 -8.65
CA ALA A 732 -2.40 -10.62 -7.69
C ALA A 732 -1.05 -10.92 -8.38
N ASP A 733 0.07 -10.59 -7.76
CA ASP A 733 1.40 -10.78 -8.34
C ASP A 733 2.44 -11.43 -7.40
N PHE A 734 2.04 -11.81 -6.18
CA PHE A 734 2.92 -12.47 -5.21
C PHE A 734 4.12 -11.61 -4.78
N ASP A 735 4.02 -10.28 -4.85
CA ASP A 735 5.07 -9.41 -4.30
C ASP A 735 4.99 -9.27 -2.77
N GLY A 736 3.89 -9.72 -2.16
CA GLY A 736 3.56 -9.49 -0.75
C GLY A 736 2.05 -9.29 -0.51
N ASP A 737 1.23 -9.46 -1.54
CA ASP A 737 -0.23 -9.31 -1.50
C ASP A 737 -0.86 -10.05 -0.32
N GLU A 738 -1.67 -9.32 0.44
CA GLU A 738 -2.58 -9.88 1.44
C GLU A 738 -3.98 -9.98 0.84
N VAL A 739 -4.64 -11.12 1.05
CA VAL A 739 -6.06 -11.29 0.70
C VAL A 739 -6.89 -11.48 1.94
N GLU A 740 -8.13 -11.01 1.88
CA GLU A 740 -9.14 -11.26 2.89
C GLU A 740 -9.95 -12.51 2.52
N ILE A 741 -10.35 -13.27 3.53
CA ILE A 741 -11.06 -14.55 3.40
C ILE A 741 -12.36 -14.43 4.16
N PHE A 742 -13.48 -14.83 3.55
CA PHE A 742 -14.79 -14.86 4.18
C PHE A 742 -15.43 -16.22 4.01
N LEU A 743 -16.02 -16.77 5.08
CA LEU A 743 -16.83 -17.99 5.01
C LEU A 743 -18.33 -17.61 5.05
N PRO A 744 -19.06 -17.72 3.92
CA PRO A 744 -20.52 -17.66 3.94
C PRO A 744 -21.09 -18.77 4.83
N LEU A 745 -22.00 -18.43 5.73
CA LEU A 745 -22.54 -19.36 6.74
C LEU A 745 -23.92 -19.89 6.36
N THR A 746 -24.70 -19.12 5.59
CA THR A 746 -26.05 -19.51 5.20
C THR A 746 -26.02 -20.40 3.95
N ALA A 747 -27.00 -21.30 3.82
CA ALA A 747 -27.12 -22.13 2.62
C ALA A 747 -27.36 -21.29 1.35
N ALA A 748 -28.07 -20.17 1.48
CA ALA A 748 -28.32 -19.23 0.40
C ALA A 748 -27.03 -18.52 -0.03
N GLY A 749 -26.23 -18.03 0.92
CA GLY A 749 -24.92 -17.41 0.67
C GLY A 749 -23.93 -18.38 0.02
N GLN A 750 -23.87 -19.63 0.50
CA GLN A 750 -23.07 -20.70 -0.11
C GLN A 750 -23.48 -21.02 -1.55
N THR A 751 -24.78 -21.14 -1.81
CA THR A 751 -25.30 -21.39 -3.17
C THR A 751 -25.00 -20.23 -4.11
N GLU A 752 -25.21 -19.00 -3.65
CA GLU A 752 -24.96 -17.79 -4.41
C GLU A 752 -23.46 -17.59 -4.70
N ALA A 753 -22.59 -17.88 -3.72
CA ALA A 753 -21.14 -17.83 -3.89
C ALA A 753 -20.69 -18.76 -5.03
N GLY A 754 -21.13 -20.03 -5.00
CA GLY A 754 -20.82 -20.98 -6.07
C GLY A 754 -21.39 -20.58 -7.44
N ALA A 755 -22.60 -20.04 -7.48
CA ALA A 755 -23.27 -19.69 -8.73
C ALA A 755 -22.78 -18.37 -9.37
N ARG A 756 -22.38 -17.37 -8.56
CA ARG A 756 -22.09 -16.00 -9.01
C ARG A 756 -20.63 -15.59 -8.88
N LEU A 757 -19.95 -16.09 -7.85
CA LEU A 757 -18.61 -15.64 -7.46
C LEU A 757 -17.53 -16.69 -7.72
N SER A 758 -17.88 -17.97 -7.94
CA SER A 758 -16.88 -18.97 -8.35
C SER A 758 -16.21 -18.57 -9.66
N VAL A 759 -15.02 -19.11 -9.97
CA VAL A 759 -14.37 -18.84 -11.26
C VAL A 759 -15.32 -19.14 -12.42
N ALA A 760 -16.05 -20.26 -12.37
CA ALA A 760 -17.05 -20.62 -13.38
C ALA A 760 -18.21 -19.61 -13.44
N GLY A 761 -18.74 -19.20 -12.29
CA GLY A 761 -19.84 -18.22 -12.20
C GLY A 761 -19.43 -16.85 -12.73
N THR A 762 -18.23 -16.39 -12.38
CA THR A 762 -17.63 -15.14 -12.85
C THR A 762 -17.42 -15.16 -14.36
N ILE A 763 -16.81 -16.22 -14.93
CA ILE A 763 -16.65 -16.33 -16.39
C ILE A 763 -18.00 -16.44 -17.11
N THR A 764 -19.00 -17.10 -16.52
CA THR A 764 -20.34 -17.16 -17.12
C THR A 764 -20.98 -15.77 -17.18
N ARG A 765 -20.82 -14.95 -16.14
CA ARG A 765 -21.33 -13.58 -16.07
C ARG A 765 -20.52 -12.61 -16.93
N LEU A 766 -19.21 -12.83 -17.02
CA LEU A 766 -18.24 -11.97 -17.69
C LEU A 766 -17.34 -12.80 -18.63
N PRO A 767 -17.87 -13.31 -19.77
CA PRO A 767 -17.13 -14.21 -20.66
C PRO A 767 -15.83 -13.62 -21.20
N GLN A 768 -15.73 -12.29 -21.32
CA GLN A 768 -14.53 -11.58 -21.75
C GLN A 768 -13.31 -11.85 -20.85
N LEU A 769 -13.51 -12.26 -19.59
CA LEU A 769 -12.43 -12.55 -18.65
C LEU A 769 -11.74 -13.90 -18.93
N LEU A 770 -12.32 -14.76 -19.77
CA LEU A 770 -11.74 -16.06 -20.11
C LEU A 770 -10.31 -15.92 -20.68
N LYS A 771 -10.06 -14.87 -21.48
CA LYS A 771 -8.72 -14.58 -22.03
C LYS A 771 -7.68 -14.25 -20.95
N ARG A 772 -8.11 -13.69 -19.82
CA ARG A 772 -7.22 -13.35 -18.69
C ARG A 772 -6.93 -14.56 -17.82
N LEU A 773 -7.84 -15.55 -17.79
CA LEU A 773 -7.69 -16.83 -17.10
C LEU A 773 -6.77 -17.83 -17.84
N GLY A 774 -6.55 -17.63 -19.14
CA GLY A 774 -5.64 -18.47 -19.92
C GLY A 774 -4.19 -18.38 -19.46
N PRO A 775 -3.32 -19.33 -19.87
CA PRO A 775 -1.90 -19.33 -19.51
C PRO A 775 -1.26 -17.95 -19.68
N ALA A 776 -0.39 -17.58 -18.73
CA ALA A 776 0.30 -16.29 -18.71
C ALA A 776 1.80 -16.45 -18.42
N GLN A 777 2.58 -15.40 -18.72
CA GLN A 777 4.00 -15.31 -18.41
C GLN A 777 4.83 -16.54 -18.78
N LEU A 778 5.50 -17.15 -17.80
CA LEU A 778 6.39 -18.30 -17.96
C LEU A 778 5.69 -19.48 -18.64
N ALA A 779 4.39 -19.65 -18.42
CA ALA A 779 3.62 -20.66 -19.12
C ALA A 779 3.52 -20.35 -20.62
N ILE A 780 3.17 -19.12 -21.01
CA ILE A 780 3.15 -18.70 -22.43
C ILE A 780 4.55 -18.76 -23.03
N TRP A 781 5.56 -18.29 -22.32
CA TRP A 781 6.94 -18.33 -22.76
C TRP A 781 7.37 -19.78 -23.07
N GLY A 782 7.08 -20.72 -22.17
CA GLY A 782 7.41 -22.13 -22.36
C GLY A 782 6.62 -22.78 -23.51
N LEU A 783 5.34 -22.44 -23.69
CA LEU A 783 4.55 -22.89 -24.85
C LEU A 783 5.12 -22.34 -26.16
N ALA A 784 5.53 -21.08 -26.17
CA ALA A 784 6.17 -20.46 -27.33
C ALA A 784 7.48 -21.18 -27.68
N ASP A 785 8.35 -21.44 -26.68
CA ASP A 785 9.62 -22.16 -26.88
C ASP A 785 9.39 -23.60 -27.40
N LEU A 786 8.45 -24.34 -26.81
CA LEU A 786 8.07 -25.68 -27.29
C LEU A 786 7.60 -25.66 -28.75
N SER A 787 6.81 -24.65 -29.11
CA SER A 787 6.22 -24.53 -30.44
C SER A 787 7.24 -24.21 -31.54
N LEU A 788 8.51 -23.97 -31.21
CA LEU A 788 9.58 -23.86 -32.20
C LEU A 788 9.90 -25.19 -32.88
N THR A 789 9.44 -26.32 -32.31
CA THR A 789 9.63 -27.66 -32.88
C THR A 789 8.30 -28.25 -33.35
N ALA A 790 8.33 -29.05 -34.42
CA ALA A 790 7.12 -29.72 -34.93
C ALA A 790 6.49 -30.65 -33.88
N SER A 791 7.30 -31.29 -33.03
CA SER A 791 6.81 -32.15 -31.94
C SER A 791 6.08 -31.33 -30.87
N GLY A 792 6.66 -30.21 -30.42
CA GLY A 792 6.02 -29.34 -29.44
C GLY A 792 4.74 -28.70 -29.98
N GLN A 793 4.69 -28.37 -31.28
CA GLN A 793 3.46 -27.90 -31.92
C GLN A 793 2.33 -28.95 -31.88
N ALA A 794 2.64 -30.20 -32.20
CA ALA A 794 1.66 -31.29 -32.15
C ALA A 794 1.19 -31.54 -30.71
N GLU A 795 2.10 -31.48 -29.75
CA GLU A 795 1.79 -31.60 -28.32
C GLU A 795 0.83 -30.49 -27.86
N ILE A 796 1.11 -29.22 -28.19
CA ILE A 796 0.27 -28.08 -27.81
C ILE A 796 -1.15 -28.24 -28.38
N ASN A 797 -1.30 -28.66 -29.63
CA ASN A 797 -2.62 -28.89 -30.23
C ASN A 797 -3.41 -29.99 -29.49
N ILE A 798 -2.73 -31.06 -29.05
CA ILE A 798 -3.35 -32.14 -28.27
C ILE A 798 -3.81 -31.63 -26.89
N LEU A 799 -2.97 -30.83 -26.22
CA LEU A 799 -3.28 -30.26 -24.91
C LEU A 799 -4.42 -29.22 -25.00
N ALA A 800 -4.43 -28.41 -26.05
CA ALA A 800 -5.49 -27.44 -26.30
C ALA A 800 -6.81 -28.09 -26.73
N GLY A 801 -6.77 -29.30 -27.31
CA GLY A 801 -7.97 -29.94 -27.88
C GLY A 801 -8.48 -29.27 -29.16
N THR A 802 -7.64 -28.45 -29.80
CA THR A 802 -7.88 -27.77 -31.08
C THR A 802 -6.54 -27.34 -31.68
N GLU A 803 -6.51 -26.94 -32.95
CA GLU A 803 -5.31 -26.38 -33.55
C GLU A 803 -5.03 -24.97 -33.00
N VAL A 804 -3.81 -24.72 -32.54
CA VAL A 804 -3.36 -23.42 -32.05
C VAL A 804 -2.57 -22.69 -33.15
N ALA A 805 -2.98 -21.46 -33.45
CA ALA A 805 -2.35 -20.63 -34.46
C ALA A 805 -0.92 -20.22 -34.05
N ARG A 806 -0.07 -19.93 -35.06
CA ARG A 806 1.34 -19.55 -34.89
C ARG A 806 1.69 -18.38 -35.80
N PRO A 807 1.16 -17.17 -35.54
CA PRO A 807 1.28 -16.05 -36.48
C PRO A 807 2.73 -15.62 -36.73
N HIS A 808 3.62 -15.84 -35.76
CA HIS A 808 5.05 -15.52 -35.84
C HIS A 808 5.95 -16.76 -35.97
N GLY A 809 5.39 -17.92 -36.32
CA GLY A 809 6.11 -19.21 -36.36
C GLY A 809 6.19 -19.93 -35.01
N PHE A 810 5.72 -19.30 -33.93
CA PHE A 810 5.51 -19.87 -32.61
C PHE A 810 4.12 -19.46 -32.09
N VAL A 811 3.68 -20.14 -31.03
CA VAL A 811 2.44 -19.85 -30.31
C VAL A 811 2.60 -18.58 -29.50
N ASP A 812 1.59 -17.70 -29.55
CA ASP A 812 1.49 -16.52 -28.71
C ASP A 812 0.25 -16.55 -27.81
N LYS A 813 0.19 -15.61 -26.86
CA LYS A 813 -0.90 -15.48 -25.90
C LYS A 813 -2.27 -15.36 -26.58
N GLN A 814 -2.35 -14.65 -27.70
CA GLN A 814 -3.62 -14.42 -28.39
C GLN A 814 -4.11 -15.70 -29.09
N ALA A 815 -3.22 -16.46 -29.70
CA ALA A 815 -3.52 -17.75 -30.31
C ALA A 815 -3.98 -18.79 -29.28
N VAL A 816 -3.32 -18.85 -28.13
CA VAL A 816 -3.74 -19.71 -27.01
C VAL A 816 -5.11 -19.29 -26.49
N ALA A 817 -5.35 -18.00 -26.29
CA ALA A 817 -6.64 -17.49 -25.84
C ALA A 817 -7.76 -17.84 -26.83
N THR A 818 -7.54 -17.66 -28.13
CA THR A 818 -8.53 -18.03 -29.16
C THR A 818 -8.80 -19.54 -29.19
N ALA A 819 -7.80 -20.38 -28.99
CA ALA A 819 -8.00 -21.83 -28.88
C ALA A 819 -8.86 -22.21 -27.65
N ILE A 820 -8.62 -21.56 -26.51
CA ILE A 820 -9.42 -21.75 -25.29
C ILE A 820 -10.86 -21.28 -25.50
N GLU A 821 -11.06 -20.14 -26.16
CA GLU A 821 -12.40 -19.64 -26.50
C GLU A 821 -13.17 -20.64 -27.38
N GLN A 822 -12.52 -21.23 -28.38
CA GLN A 822 -13.15 -22.25 -29.22
C GLN A 822 -13.56 -23.49 -28.42
N VAL A 823 -12.76 -23.92 -27.44
CA VAL A 823 -13.11 -25.04 -26.55
C VAL A 823 -14.28 -24.63 -25.65
N PHE A 824 -14.26 -23.42 -25.10
CA PHE A 824 -15.34 -22.89 -24.27
C PHE A 824 -16.67 -22.82 -25.02
N GLU A 825 -16.68 -22.29 -26.25
CA GLU A 825 -17.89 -22.20 -27.08
C GLU A 825 -18.42 -23.58 -27.48
N ARG A 826 -17.55 -24.57 -27.66
CA ARG A 826 -17.90 -25.93 -28.11
C ARG A 826 -18.35 -26.84 -26.97
N GLU A 827 -17.68 -26.78 -25.82
CA GLU A 827 -17.78 -27.78 -24.75
C GLU A 827 -18.05 -27.17 -23.36
N GLY A 828 -18.05 -25.85 -23.23
CA GLY A 828 -18.32 -25.12 -21.99
C GLY A 828 -17.10 -24.90 -21.10
N PHE A 829 -17.33 -24.28 -19.93
CA PHE A 829 -16.28 -23.84 -19.00
C PHE A 829 -15.36 -24.97 -18.52
N VAL A 830 -15.91 -26.14 -18.18
CA VAL A 830 -15.13 -27.25 -17.60
C VAL A 830 -14.02 -27.70 -18.56
N ALA A 831 -14.35 -27.94 -19.83
CA ALA A 831 -13.39 -28.34 -20.85
C ALA A 831 -12.34 -27.25 -21.11
N ALA A 832 -12.76 -25.98 -21.11
CA ALA A 832 -11.85 -24.84 -21.26
C ALA A 832 -10.88 -24.71 -20.08
N ALA A 833 -11.36 -24.88 -18.84
CA ALA A 833 -10.53 -24.86 -17.64
C ALA A 833 -9.51 -26.01 -17.65
N GLU A 834 -9.91 -27.22 -18.04
CA GLU A 834 -8.98 -28.35 -18.21
C GLU A 834 -7.92 -28.10 -19.29
N ALA A 835 -8.29 -27.45 -20.40
CA ALA A 835 -7.33 -27.05 -21.43
C ALA A 835 -6.34 -25.99 -20.90
N ILE A 836 -6.84 -24.99 -20.16
CA ILE A 836 -6.01 -23.97 -19.49
C ILE A 836 -5.01 -24.64 -18.55
N GLU A 837 -5.45 -25.52 -17.66
CA GLU A 837 -4.59 -26.19 -16.68
C GLU A 837 -3.52 -27.06 -17.36
N ARG A 838 -3.90 -27.83 -18.39
CA ARG A 838 -2.95 -28.67 -19.15
C ARG A 838 -1.89 -27.84 -19.88
N LEU A 839 -2.31 -26.79 -20.58
CA LEU A 839 -1.40 -25.90 -21.29
C LEU A 839 -0.49 -25.14 -20.32
N ALA A 840 -1.05 -24.61 -19.23
CA ALA A 840 -0.27 -23.90 -18.22
C ALA A 840 0.80 -24.79 -17.60
N ARG A 841 0.42 -25.99 -17.13
CA ARG A 841 1.34 -26.97 -16.54
C ARG A 841 2.49 -27.30 -17.48
N ARG A 842 2.18 -27.58 -18.75
CA ARG A 842 3.20 -27.93 -19.74
C ARG A 842 4.12 -26.75 -20.06
N GLY A 843 3.55 -25.55 -20.19
CA GLY A 843 4.31 -24.32 -20.38
C GLY A 843 5.29 -24.07 -19.24
N PHE A 844 4.85 -24.24 -17.98
CA PHE A 844 5.72 -24.09 -16.81
C PHE A 844 6.87 -25.09 -16.81
N GLU A 845 6.62 -26.37 -17.12
CA GLU A 845 7.65 -27.40 -17.21
C GLU A 845 8.69 -27.09 -18.31
N ALA A 846 8.23 -26.66 -19.49
CA ALA A 846 9.11 -26.23 -20.56
C ALA A 846 9.97 -25.03 -20.15
N SER A 847 9.37 -24.04 -19.47
CA SER A 847 10.13 -22.91 -18.96
C SER A 847 11.24 -23.35 -17.99
N ARG A 848 10.93 -24.23 -17.04
CA ARG A 848 11.86 -24.70 -15.99
C ARG A 848 13.07 -25.42 -16.57
N THR A 849 12.88 -26.21 -17.62
CA THR A 849 13.95 -27.00 -18.26
C THR A 849 14.74 -26.22 -19.32
N SER A 850 14.26 -25.04 -19.70
CA SER A 850 14.86 -24.25 -20.79
C SER A 850 16.20 -23.60 -20.44
N GLY A 851 16.45 -23.29 -19.16
CA GLY A 851 17.57 -22.43 -18.75
C GLY A 851 17.48 -20.99 -19.25
N ALA A 852 16.30 -20.57 -19.73
CA ALA A 852 16.08 -19.22 -20.23
C ALA A 852 16.43 -18.18 -19.18
N SER A 853 17.18 -17.18 -19.61
CA SER A 853 17.76 -16.15 -18.78
C SER A 853 18.02 -14.91 -19.60
N MET A 854 18.65 -13.93 -18.98
CA MET A 854 19.04 -12.66 -19.58
C MET A 854 20.54 -12.48 -19.44
N SER A 855 21.20 -12.19 -20.55
CA SER A 855 22.63 -11.88 -20.59
C SER A 855 22.96 -10.64 -19.74
N PRO A 856 24.06 -10.61 -18.98
CA PRO A 856 24.58 -9.38 -18.36
C PRO A 856 24.99 -8.31 -19.40
N PHE A 857 25.18 -8.74 -20.64
CA PHE A 857 25.60 -7.96 -21.81
C PHE A 857 24.47 -7.79 -22.82
N PHE A 858 23.22 -7.84 -22.35
CA PHE A 858 22.02 -7.74 -23.17
C PHE A 858 22.04 -6.52 -24.12
N GLY A 859 21.95 -6.79 -25.41
CA GLY A 859 21.89 -5.80 -26.49
C GLY A 859 23.14 -5.71 -27.36
N GLU A 860 24.21 -6.42 -27.07
CA GLU A 860 25.47 -6.39 -27.84
C GLU A 860 25.32 -6.92 -29.27
N SER A 861 24.37 -7.84 -29.52
CA SER A 861 24.10 -8.34 -30.87
C SER A 861 23.31 -7.34 -31.74
N PHE A 862 22.78 -6.26 -31.15
CA PHE A 862 21.92 -5.31 -31.83
C PHE A 862 22.64 -3.99 -32.17
N THR A 863 22.62 -3.61 -33.45
CA THR A 863 23.22 -2.35 -33.91
C THR A 863 22.22 -1.21 -33.76
N VAL A 864 22.51 -0.27 -32.86
CA VAL A 864 21.71 0.94 -32.67
C VAL A 864 22.19 2.05 -33.64
N PRO A 865 21.27 2.80 -34.29
CA PRO A 865 21.64 3.98 -35.09
C PRO A 865 22.40 5.03 -34.27
N SER A 866 23.12 5.93 -34.93
CA SER A 866 23.79 7.03 -34.23
C SER A 866 22.76 8.03 -33.68
N PRO A 867 22.82 8.38 -32.37
CA PRO A 867 21.89 9.33 -31.79
C PRO A 867 22.15 10.77 -32.29
N PRO A 868 21.13 11.66 -32.28
CA PRO A 868 21.31 13.05 -32.67
C PRO A 868 22.29 13.80 -31.75
N GLU A 869 23.16 14.63 -32.33
CA GLU A 869 24.03 15.53 -31.56
C GLU A 869 23.24 16.72 -30.97
N SER A 870 22.29 17.25 -31.75
CA SER A 870 21.45 18.40 -31.38
C SER A 870 20.46 18.10 -30.24
N ASP A 871 20.08 19.13 -29.48
CA ASP A 871 19.00 19.11 -28.49
C ASP A 871 17.59 19.32 -29.12
N ASP A 872 17.48 19.24 -30.46
CA ASP A 872 16.18 19.36 -31.15
C ASP A 872 15.26 18.15 -30.83
N PRO A 873 14.14 18.36 -30.11
CA PRO A 873 13.21 17.29 -29.75
C PRO A 873 12.66 16.51 -30.96
N ALA A 874 12.52 17.16 -32.13
CA ALA A 874 11.99 16.52 -33.33
C ALA A 874 12.95 15.44 -33.86
N LEU A 875 14.26 15.69 -33.77
CA LEU A 875 15.28 14.71 -34.18
C LEU A 875 15.30 13.51 -33.23
N TRP A 876 15.16 13.75 -31.92
CA TRP A 876 15.09 12.68 -30.93
C TRP A 876 13.82 11.84 -31.04
N TYR A 877 12.69 12.46 -31.38
CA TYR A 877 11.45 11.74 -31.69
C TYR A 877 11.62 10.83 -32.91
N ALA A 878 12.22 11.36 -33.99
CA ALA A 878 12.49 10.58 -35.20
C ALA A 878 13.45 9.41 -34.94
N TYR A 879 14.54 9.66 -34.22
CA TYR A 879 15.50 8.64 -33.80
C TYR A 879 14.84 7.52 -32.98
N THR A 880 14.03 7.88 -31.99
CA THR A 880 13.30 6.90 -31.16
C THR A 880 12.35 6.05 -32.02
N GLY A 881 11.70 6.66 -33.01
CA GLY A 881 10.88 5.97 -34.00
C GLY A 881 11.68 4.95 -34.82
N GLU A 882 12.86 5.33 -35.32
CA GLU A 882 13.75 4.45 -36.09
C GLU A 882 14.22 3.25 -35.26
N VAL A 883 14.67 3.47 -34.02
CA VAL A 883 15.07 2.39 -33.09
C VAL A 883 13.91 1.42 -32.85
N HIS A 884 12.70 1.93 -32.60
CA HIS A 884 11.53 1.08 -32.39
C HIS A 884 11.18 0.25 -33.63
N GLU A 885 11.26 0.82 -34.84
CA GLU A 885 11.03 0.06 -36.07
C GLU A 885 12.08 -1.01 -36.29
N LEU A 886 13.36 -0.72 -36.08
CA LEU A 886 14.42 -1.73 -36.14
C LEU A 886 14.16 -2.87 -35.15
N MET A 887 13.81 -2.54 -33.91
CA MET A 887 13.47 -3.54 -32.89
C MET A 887 12.24 -4.38 -33.27
N ARG A 888 11.19 -3.77 -33.85
CA ARG A 888 10.01 -4.49 -34.36
C ARG A 888 10.35 -5.46 -35.49
N THR A 889 11.37 -5.19 -36.29
CA THR A 889 11.82 -6.12 -37.34
C THR A 889 12.72 -7.24 -36.81
N HIS A 890 13.24 -7.11 -35.58
CA HIS A 890 14.11 -8.10 -34.96
C HIS A 890 13.31 -9.26 -34.37
N THR A 891 13.13 -10.32 -35.17
CA THR A 891 12.30 -11.50 -34.83
C THR A 891 13.13 -12.78 -34.60
N HIS A 892 14.45 -12.63 -34.49
CA HIS A 892 15.38 -13.76 -34.30
C HIS A 892 15.34 -14.29 -32.86
N VAL A 893 14.37 -15.16 -32.56
CA VAL A 893 14.21 -15.80 -31.23
C VAL A 893 15.34 -16.76 -30.83
N THR A 894 16.21 -17.12 -31.77
CA THR A 894 17.40 -17.94 -31.54
C THR A 894 18.67 -17.12 -31.32
N ASP A 895 18.58 -15.79 -31.30
CA ASP A 895 19.70 -14.92 -30.97
C ASP A 895 20.25 -15.26 -29.57
N PRO A 896 21.58 -15.47 -29.42
CA PRO A 896 22.17 -15.91 -28.16
C PRO A 896 22.15 -14.85 -27.06
N ASP A 897 21.96 -13.58 -27.42
CA ASP A 897 21.98 -12.45 -26.49
C ASP A 897 20.55 -11.96 -26.18
N MET A 898 19.72 -11.77 -27.22
CA MET A 898 18.38 -11.19 -27.08
C MET A 898 17.22 -12.17 -27.28
N GLY A 899 17.48 -13.40 -27.76
CA GLY A 899 16.44 -14.31 -28.25
C GLY A 899 15.36 -14.64 -27.22
N VAL A 900 15.72 -14.80 -25.95
CA VAL A 900 14.78 -15.06 -24.84
C VAL A 900 13.83 -13.90 -24.63
N GLN A 901 14.34 -12.66 -24.68
CA GLN A 901 13.59 -11.42 -24.46
C GLN A 901 12.71 -11.08 -25.65
N ILE A 902 13.21 -11.35 -26.86
CA ILE A 902 12.46 -11.28 -28.12
C ILE A 902 11.30 -12.28 -28.07
N LEU A 903 11.55 -13.55 -27.75
CA LEU A 903 10.49 -14.55 -27.62
C LEU A 903 9.46 -14.15 -26.54
N SER A 904 9.91 -13.62 -25.40
CA SER A 904 9.03 -13.14 -24.33
C SER A 904 8.10 -12.02 -24.79
N THR A 905 8.63 -11.06 -25.54
CA THR A 905 7.88 -9.91 -26.05
C THR A 905 6.88 -10.32 -27.13
N TRP A 906 7.33 -11.08 -28.13
CA TRP A 906 6.49 -11.43 -29.29
C TRP A 906 5.47 -12.52 -28.99
N SER A 907 5.73 -13.43 -28.05
CA SER A 907 4.73 -14.39 -27.58
C SER A 907 3.66 -13.74 -26.68
N GLY A 908 3.89 -12.50 -26.22
CA GLY A 908 3.03 -11.86 -25.23
C GLY A 908 3.16 -12.45 -23.82
N ALA A 909 4.25 -13.17 -23.54
CA ALA A 909 4.54 -13.68 -22.20
C ALA A 909 4.80 -12.54 -21.21
N ARG A 910 5.75 -11.65 -21.51
CA ARG A 910 6.04 -10.43 -20.74
C ARG A 910 6.97 -9.50 -21.53
N GLY A 911 6.88 -8.20 -21.27
CA GLY A 911 7.72 -7.18 -21.91
C GLY A 911 7.08 -6.56 -23.15
N ASN A 912 7.70 -5.48 -23.64
CA ASN A 912 7.31 -4.83 -24.89
C ASN A 912 8.56 -4.23 -25.57
N VAL A 913 8.42 -3.92 -26.86
CA VAL A 913 9.48 -3.37 -27.72
C VAL A 913 10.09 -2.08 -27.15
N HIS A 914 9.27 -1.23 -26.52
CA HIS A 914 9.73 0.05 -25.97
C HIS A 914 10.70 -0.17 -24.80
N LEU A 915 10.39 -1.09 -23.89
CA LEU A 915 11.23 -1.43 -22.74
C LEU A 915 12.59 -2.00 -23.18
N ILE A 916 12.60 -2.87 -24.19
CA ILE A 916 13.85 -3.40 -24.77
C ILE A 916 14.67 -2.26 -25.41
N ALA A 917 14.02 -1.40 -26.19
CA ALA A 917 14.68 -0.28 -26.85
C ALA A 917 15.32 0.70 -25.84
N GLN A 918 14.62 1.05 -24.76
CA GLN A 918 15.16 1.89 -23.68
C GLN A 918 16.37 1.29 -22.98
N HIS A 919 16.47 -0.05 -22.95
CA HIS A 919 17.64 -0.70 -22.38
C HIS A 919 18.86 -0.53 -23.28
N ILE A 920 18.74 -0.80 -24.57
CA ILE A 920 19.90 -0.90 -25.46
C ILE A 920 20.26 0.42 -26.16
N ALA A 921 19.28 1.29 -26.37
CA ALA A 921 19.43 2.60 -27.01
C ALA A 921 19.14 3.73 -26.02
N PRO A 922 19.71 4.93 -26.22
CA PRO A 922 19.36 6.12 -25.46
C PRO A 922 17.87 6.22 -25.20
N VAL A 923 17.49 6.43 -23.93
CA VAL A 923 16.09 6.53 -23.51
C VAL A 923 15.34 7.62 -24.29
N GLY A 924 16.07 8.65 -24.74
CA GLY A 924 15.61 9.61 -25.73
C GLY A 924 14.76 10.71 -25.12
N LEU A 925 13.77 11.17 -25.88
CA LEU A 925 12.92 12.28 -25.46
C LEU A 925 11.92 11.83 -24.39
N GLN A 926 12.04 12.37 -23.18
CA GLN A 926 11.07 12.23 -22.11
C GLN A 926 10.10 13.40 -22.16
N ALA A 927 8.83 13.09 -22.45
CA ALA A 927 7.76 14.07 -22.38
C ALA A 927 7.49 14.39 -20.92
N VAL A 928 7.51 15.68 -20.60
CA VAL A 928 7.12 16.19 -19.29
C VAL A 928 5.93 17.11 -19.51
N THR A 929 4.88 16.95 -18.72
CA THR A 929 3.66 17.76 -18.83
C THR A 929 3.83 19.08 -18.08
N GLY A 930 2.94 20.05 -18.33
CA GLY A 930 2.92 21.30 -17.56
C GLY A 930 4.11 22.23 -17.83
N ARG A 931 4.97 22.43 -16.82
CA ARG A 931 5.93 23.56 -16.74
C ARG A 931 7.36 23.25 -17.19
N PHE A 932 7.71 22.00 -17.45
CA PHE A 932 9.06 21.65 -17.92
C PHE A 932 9.10 21.42 -19.42
N PRO A 933 10.17 21.87 -20.12
CA PRO A 933 10.40 21.44 -21.49
C PRO A 933 10.67 19.93 -21.52
N PRO A 934 10.43 19.26 -22.67
CA PRO A 934 10.87 17.89 -22.88
C PRO A 934 12.34 17.71 -22.55
N LEU A 935 12.67 16.64 -21.83
CA LEU A 935 14.03 16.34 -21.40
C LEU A 935 14.63 15.29 -22.32
N ILE A 936 15.89 15.45 -22.69
CA ILE A 936 16.60 14.50 -23.55
C ILE A 936 17.51 13.65 -22.67
N VAL A 937 17.26 12.35 -22.67
CA VAL A 937 18.06 11.35 -21.97
C VAL A 937 18.98 10.67 -22.97
N ARG A 938 20.28 10.93 -22.83
CA ARG A 938 21.28 10.61 -23.87
C ARG A 938 21.89 9.21 -23.73
N HIS A 939 21.66 8.56 -22.60
CA HIS A 939 22.18 7.24 -22.29
C HIS A 939 21.06 6.21 -22.16
N SER A 940 21.42 4.94 -22.28
CA SER A 940 20.53 3.79 -22.14
C SER A 940 20.76 3.12 -20.79
N TYR A 941 19.87 2.23 -20.38
CA TYR A 941 20.14 1.42 -19.18
C TYR A 941 21.29 0.43 -19.38
N CYS A 942 21.66 0.09 -20.61
CA CYS A 942 22.82 -0.74 -20.91
C CYS A 942 24.13 0.06 -20.77
N THR A 943 24.18 1.29 -21.30
CA THR A 943 25.38 2.14 -21.17
C THR A 943 25.52 2.78 -19.80
N GLY A 944 24.42 2.95 -19.07
CA GLY A 944 24.37 3.57 -17.75
C GLY A 944 23.98 5.04 -17.83
N LEU A 945 22.96 5.42 -17.06
CA LEU A 945 22.52 6.82 -16.94
C LEU A 945 23.54 7.69 -16.21
N THR A 946 23.72 8.93 -16.66
CA THR A 946 24.43 9.95 -15.87
C THR A 946 23.56 10.48 -14.72
N PRO A 947 24.12 11.23 -13.74
CA PRO A 947 23.33 11.89 -12.71
C PRO A 947 22.22 12.79 -13.27
N GLN A 948 22.50 13.50 -14.36
CA GLN A 948 21.54 14.37 -15.05
C GLN A 948 20.45 13.56 -15.76
N ASP A 949 20.82 12.47 -16.43
CA ASP A 949 19.86 11.56 -17.06
C ASP A 949 18.93 10.93 -16.03
N LEU A 950 19.48 10.43 -14.91
CA LEU A 950 18.69 9.82 -13.83
C LEU A 950 17.71 10.83 -13.24
N PHE A 951 18.16 12.07 -12.98
CA PHE A 951 17.29 13.12 -12.49
C PHE A 951 16.19 13.48 -13.49
N ALA A 952 16.51 13.55 -14.79
CA ALA A 952 15.53 13.81 -15.84
C ALA A 952 14.47 12.71 -15.94
N VAL A 953 14.88 11.43 -15.89
CA VAL A 953 13.96 10.29 -15.85
C VAL A 953 13.11 10.32 -14.58
N ALA A 954 13.67 10.71 -13.44
CA ALA A 954 12.92 10.83 -12.19
C ALA A 954 11.86 11.93 -12.27
N VAL A 955 12.19 13.12 -12.80
CA VAL A 955 11.23 14.20 -13.04
C VAL A 955 10.06 13.69 -13.91
N ALA A 956 10.37 13.04 -15.05
CA ALA A 956 9.34 12.51 -15.94
C ALA A 956 8.46 11.44 -15.25
N TYR A 957 9.07 10.52 -14.50
CA TYR A 957 8.36 9.49 -13.75
C TYR A 957 7.38 10.09 -12.74
N TRP A 958 7.83 11.03 -11.93
CA TRP A 958 7.00 11.63 -10.89
C TRP A 958 5.93 12.57 -11.41
N MET A 959 6.17 13.22 -12.54
CA MET A 959 5.15 14.05 -13.17
C MET A 959 4.07 13.25 -13.87
N ALA A 960 4.45 12.15 -14.52
CA ALA A 960 3.47 11.16 -14.96
C ALA A 960 2.66 10.66 -13.77
N TRP A 961 3.29 10.48 -12.60
CA TRP A 961 2.64 10.06 -11.36
C TRP A 961 1.65 11.10 -10.81
N THR A 962 1.99 12.39 -10.83
CA THR A 962 1.07 13.46 -10.36
C THR A 962 -0.08 13.74 -11.31
N ASP A 963 0.14 13.65 -12.62
CA ASP A 963 -0.90 13.96 -13.62
C ASP A 963 -2.00 12.90 -13.66
N THR A 964 -1.65 11.66 -13.38
CA THR A 964 -2.63 10.58 -13.17
C THR A 964 -3.15 10.58 -11.73
N GLY A 965 -2.32 10.96 -10.75
CA GLY A 965 -2.69 11.06 -9.33
C GLY A 965 -3.67 12.19 -9.01
N THR A 966 -3.65 13.29 -9.76
CA THR A 966 -4.67 14.36 -9.69
C THR A 966 -6.04 13.90 -10.21
N PHE A 967 -6.08 12.82 -10.99
CA PHE A 967 -7.31 12.11 -11.30
C PHE A 967 -7.82 11.31 -10.09
N SER A 968 -6.94 10.95 -9.14
CA SER A 968 -7.23 10.08 -8.00
C SER A 968 -7.54 10.76 -6.66
N GLU A 969 -6.99 11.95 -6.39
CA GLU A 969 -7.51 12.79 -5.30
C GLU A 969 -8.95 13.25 -5.61
N GLN A 970 -9.34 13.23 -6.89
CA GLN A 970 -10.74 13.33 -7.31
C GLN A 970 -11.54 12.02 -7.13
N LEU A 971 -10.96 10.97 -6.54
CA LEU A 971 -11.47 9.60 -6.65
C LEU A 971 -11.49 8.82 -5.32
N HIS A 972 -11.21 9.46 -4.18
CA HIS A 972 -11.60 8.97 -2.83
C HIS A 972 -12.42 10.02 -2.06
N PRO A 973 -13.23 9.61 -1.07
CA PRO A 973 -14.49 8.89 -1.19
C PRO A 973 -15.69 9.84 -1.46
N THR A 974 -15.48 10.94 -2.19
CA THR A 974 -16.58 11.87 -2.55
C THR A 974 -16.56 12.37 -4.00
N GLY A 975 -15.65 11.88 -4.86
CA GLY A 975 -15.39 12.49 -6.18
C GLY A 975 -15.71 11.65 -7.42
N HIS A 976 -16.11 10.39 -7.25
CA HIS A 976 -17.09 9.79 -8.16
C HIS A 976 -18.45 9.88 -7.52
N TRP A 977 -19.43 10.37 -8.28
CA TRP A 977 -20.82 10.14 -7.97
C TRP A 977 -20.95 8.66 -7.61
N VAL A 978 -21.58 8.33 -6.49
CA VAL A 978 -22.23 7.03 -6.32
C VAL A 978 -23.26 6.95 -7.45
N SER A 979 -22.81 6.62 -8.66
CA SER A 979 -23.63 6.61 -9.87
C SER A 979 -24.53 5.38 -9.91
N GLY A 980 -24.54 4.56 -8.86
CA GLY A 980 -25.38 3.37 -8.76
C GLY A 980 -26.64 3.54 -7.91
N ALA A 981 -26.73 4.55 -7.02
CA ALA A 981 -27.94 4.76 -6.25
C ALA A 981 -29.00 5.39 -7.17
N GLU A 982 -29.70 4.60 -7.96
CA GLU A 982 -30.73 5.08 -8.88
C GLU A 982 -32.09 5.24 -8.18
N GLY A 983 -32.92 6.15 -8.70
CA GLY A 983 -34.31 6.30 -8.28
C GLY A 983 -34.60 7.50 -7.36
N PHE A 984 -35.89 7.76 -7.17
CA PHE A 984 -36.42 9.00 -6.59
C PHE A 984 -36.92 8.85 -5.14
N ARG A 985 -36.67 7.70 -4.51
CA ARG A 985 -37.14 7.41 -3.14
C ARG A 985 -36.20 8.00 -2.09
N VAL A 986 -36.67 8.08 -0.84
CA VAL A 986 -36.03 8.86 0.24
C VAL A 986 -34.59 8.42 0.48
N LEU A 987 -34.35 7.12 0.69
CA LEU A 987 -33.00 6.60 0.97
C LEU A 987 -32.05 6.79 -0.22
N ALA A 988 -32.52 6.52 -1.44
CA ALA A 988 -31.73 6.71 -2.66
C ALA A 988 -31.35 8.19 -2.89
N ARG A 989 -32.29 9.12 -2.63
CA ARG A 989 -31.99 10.56 -2.69
C ARG A 989 -31.00 10.99 -1.61
N ALA A 990 -31.11 10.44 -0.41
CA ALA A 990 -30.22 10.78 0.71
C ALA A 990 -28.77 10.36 0.40
N ARG A 991 -28.56 9.16 -0.18
CA ARG A 991 -27.24 8.65 -0.62
C ARG A 991 -26.57 9.47 -1.72
N ARG A 992 -27.31 10.34 -2.42
CA ARG A 992 -26.76 11.24 -3.45
C ARG A 992 -26.63 12.68 -2.98
N SER A 993 -27.08 12.98 -1.76
CA SER A 993 -27.12 14.34 -1.26
C SER A 993 -25.85 14.61 -0.43
N PRO A 994 -25.16 15.74 -0.65
CA PRO A 994 -24.09 16.17 0.27
C PRO A 994 -24.66 16.58 1.65
N THR A 995 -25.98 16.73 1.77
CA THR A 995 -26.69 17.10 3.00
C THR A 995 -27.86 16.14 3.26
N PRO A 996 -27.58 14.84 3.52
CA PRO A 996 -28.62 13.80 3.59
C PRO A 996 -29.70 14.09 4.64
N GLY A 997 -29.37 14.76 5.74
CA GLY A 997 -30.33 15.17 6.76
C GLY A 997 -31.47 16.04 6.23
N ILE A 998 -31.20 16.90 5.23
CA ILE A 998 -32.23 17.72 4.56
C ILE A 998 -33.23 16.83 3.83
N VAL A 999 -32.78 15.75 3.20
CA VAL A 999 -33.66 14.81 2.49
C VAL A 999 -34.62 14.14 3.46
N PHE A 1000 -34.12 13.65 4.60
CA PHE A 1000 -34.95 12.98 5.60
C PHE A 1000 -35.91 13.93 6.31
N ALA A 1001 -35.45 15.13 6.70
CA ALA A 1001 -36.32 16.13 7.30
C ALA A 1001 -37.44 16.56 6.34
N ARG A 1002 -37.13 16.62 5.03
CA ARG A 1002 -38.13 16.87 3.99
C ARG A 1002 -39.15 15.76 3.86
N ALA A 1003 -38.70 14.52 3.76
CA ALA A 1003 -39.60 13.37 3.74
C ALA A 1003 -40.52 13.35 4.97
N ALA A 1004 -39.98 13.68 6.15
CA ALA A 1004 -40.71 13.72 7.41
C ALA A 1004 -41.81 14.79 7.47
N VAL A 1005 -41.55 15.99 6.94
CA VAL A 1005 -42.55 17.07 6.89
C VAL A 1005 -43.67 16.77 5.89
N THR A 1006 -43.35 16.14 4.76
CA THR A 1006 -44.37 15.79 3.74
C THR A 1006 -45.09 14.48 4.04
N GLY A 1007 -44.67 13.72 5.06
CA GLY A 1007 -45.19 12.38 5.31
C GLY A 1007 -44.89 11.41 4.16
N GLU A 1008 -43.72 11.54 3.53
CA GLU A 1008 -43.31 10.67 2.44
C GLU A 1008 -42.98 9.26 2.96
N ASP A 1009 -43.38 8.27 2.17
CA ASP A 1009 -43.04 6.86 2.39
C ASP A 1009 -42.00 6.39 1.36
N ASP A 1010 -40.98 5.65 1.81
CA ASP A 1010 -40.10 4.89 0.95
C ASP A 1010 -40.62 3.43 0.84
N PRO A 1011 -41.06 2.98 -0.35
CA PRO A 1011 -41.53 1.61 -0.54
C PRO A 1011 -40.39 0.57 -0.63
N LEU A 1012 -39.13 0.98 -0.45
CA LEU A 1012 -37.96 0.11 -0.50
C LEU A 1012 -37.94 -0.73 -1.79
N THR A 1013 -38.15 -0.07 -2.93
CA THR A 1013 -38.15 -0.71 -4.25
C THR A 1013 -36.78 -0.72 -4.92
N ASN A 1014 -35.87 0.19 -4.52
CA ASN A 1014 -34.48 0.22 -4.97
C ASN A 1014 -33.66 -0.85 -4.21
N ILE A 1015 -32.77 -1.54 -4.91
CA ILE A 1015 -31.99 -2.66 -4.38
C ILE A 1015 -31.10 -2.22 -3.21
N ASP A 1016 -30.35 -1.13 -3.36
CA ASP A 1016 -29.45 -0.63 -2.32
C ASP A 1016 -30.22 -0.26 -1.05
N SER A 1017 -31.37 0.42 -1.17
CA SER A 1017 -32.24 0.75 -0.05
C SER A 1017 -32.75 -0.50 0.68
N ARG A 1018 -33.06 -1.57 -0.05
CA ARG A 1018 -33.51 -2.84 0.55
C ARG A 1018 -32.39 -3.51 1.31
N LEU A 1019 -31.23 -3.64 0.69
CA LEU A 1019 -30.05 -4.27 1.27
C LEU A 1019 -29.53 -3.49 2.48
N PHE A 1020 -29.55 -2.16 2.42
CA PHE A 1020 -29.17 -1.29 3.53
C PHE A 1020 -30.07 -1.50 4.75
N VAL A 1021 -31.37 -1.75 4.56
CA VAL A 1021 -32.30 -2.14 5.63
C VAL A 1021 -32.12 -3.61 6.06
N GLY A 1022 -31.62 -4.46 5.16
CA GLY A 1022 -31.37 -5.89 5.35
C GLY A 1022 -32.40 -6.82 4.66
N LEU A 1023 -33.31 -6.24 3.87
CA LEU A 1023 -34.38 -6.95 3.19
C LEU A 1023 -33.84 -7.78 2.01
N PRO A 1024 -34.45 -8.96 1.73
CA PRO A 1024 -34.09 -9.75 0.55
C PRO A 1024 -34.45 -9.03 -0.75
N VAL A 1025 -33.71 -9.33 -1.81
CA VAL A 1025 -34.00 -8.87 -3.18
C VAL A 1025 -34.92 -9.90 -3.86
N PRO A 1026 -36.10 -9.51 -4.37
CA PRO A 1026 -37.01 -10.44 -5.03
C PRO A 1026 -36.42 -11.00 -6.34
N ALA A 1027 -36.58 -12.30 -6.58
CA ALA A 1027 -36.09 -12.97 -7.80
C ALA A 1027 -36.69 -12.43 -9.12
N SER A 1028 -37.81 -11.69 -9.06
CA SER A 1028 -38.56 -11.21 -10.24
C SER A 1028 -38.14 -9.82 -10.74
N LYS A 1029 -37.07 -9.23 -10.21
CA LYS A 1029 -36.52 -7.96 -10.68
C LYS A 1029 -35.03 -8.06 -10.99
N PRO A 1030 -34.65 -8.40 -12.23
CA PRO A 1030 -33.47 -7.81 -12.83
C PRO A 1030 -33.88 -6.42 -13.34
N GLU A 1031 -33.24 -5.36 -12.84
CA GLU A 1031 -33.11 -4.12 -13.64
C GLU A 1031 -31.89 -4.27 -14.56
#